data_AF-A0A165HAP9-F1
#
_entry.id   AF-A0A165HAP9-F1
#
_cell.length_a   1.000
_cell.length_b   1.000
_cell.length_c   1.000
_cell.angle_alpha   90.00
_cell.angle_beta   90.00
_cell.angle_gamma   90.00
#
_symmetry.space_group_name_H-M   'P 1'
#
loop_
_entity.id
_entity.type
_entity.pdbx_description
1 polymer ?
#
loop_
_entity_poly.entity_id
_entity_poly.type
_entity_poly.pdbx_seq_one_letter_code
_entity_poly.pdbx_strand_id
1 'polypeptide(L)'
;MMGDRKRRSMMPPPTDLYPSGRSNIPMPATAKKPRQTGRMSMAGPALRGPHQVTSQIPGTNPRHSMLKSQNVNPLLQSVSKSQYGRTPSHSTRRVSTWGGQGGPLIGSQGSIKDSRPLRERPYQAKMRQEVVTWLTSNGCDVSSQILQNITSKDFRVVFQHLVCIVDPEWSFNPDQRFEEQFMHLLREFHYSYFGQLDIKTLATPGAMHTWPLLLGVLHWLSELGKERLHYLDSQDPTLQDSSLIPNEFDDIDHHQALAIDHYARAYQVFLDGKDVFPDQERILEDRYARKDEQVVAQLDVQREEFKQFQIELESLEKSPAPVEELKKEIGFIKRDKAKFEEILRRCESKKRKLTDTLTREKTELAYCVSNLEKLQSEELRLIGIVKEQNLTPEEVVRMNTEHETLSRDLETLKHKINETNQVVIKLEVSLTRKVSDTEEALDAYSNLLSNLGLFPPLPPPLQDMDLNLDLNPAASNPLNLLSGADIRKVVKPTLSRVAEMKRAERANVESERIKVDNEVDQLTLECENMDEEVVEISNKVNGLNDQADELREAAQQEAVVSNAETARLERELAQARTAAMANGVGVKSRLQGLQIAFREQVDKVNRLKDETTRAIIKNSSDIVQFKEEVSKQLKHLRDFAEAN
;
A
#
# COMPACT_ATOMS: atom_id res chain seq x y z
N MET A 1 -95.17 2.87 47.93
CA MET A 1 -94.30 4.06 47.91
C MET A 1 -92.99 3.66 47.26
N MET A 2 -92.51 4.19 46.15
CA MET A 2 -93.02 5.04 45.05
C MET A 2 -91.80 5.08 44.11
N GLY A 3 -91.81 4.83 42.81
CA GLY A 3 -92.76 4.28 41.85
C GLY A 3 -91.91 3.91 40.63
N ASP A 4 -91.97 2.67 40.15
CA ASP A 4 -92.79 2.26 39.00
C ASP A 4 -92.18 2.73 37.65
N ARG A 5 -92.04 1.94 36.57
CA ARG A 5 -92.50 0.58 36.25
C ARG A 5 -92.01 0.21 34.84
N LYS A 6 -91.65 -1.09 34.66
CA LYS A 6 -92.09 -2.02 33.58
C LYS A 6 -91.69 -1.69 32.12
N ARG A 7 -91.43 -2.62 31.21
CA ARG A 7 -91.67 -4.08 31.10
C ARG A 7 -91.02 -4.59 29.80
N ARG A 8 -90.54 -5.86 29.81
CA ARG A 8 -90.76 -6.99 28.84
C ARG A 8 -90.46 -6.77 27.33
N SER A 9 -90.06 -7.75 26.50
CA SER A 9 -89.79 -9.19 26.62
C SER A 9 -89.33 -9.76 25.25
N MET A 10 -88.64 -10.92 25.29
CA MET A 10 -88.74 -12.09 24.38
C MET A 10 -88.23 -12.03 22.92
N MET A 11 -87.14 -12.77 22.67
CA MET A 11 -86.92 -13.90 21.72
C MET A 11 -88.10 -14.44 20.86
N PRO A 12 -87.93 -15.27 19.79
CA PRO A 12 -86.72 -15.80 19.09
C PRO A 12 -86.87 -15.89 17.52
N PRO A 13 -86.42 -16.93 16.75
CA PRO A 13 -85.66 -16.83 15.48
C PRO A 13 -86.53 -17.15 14.22
N PRO A 14 -85.94 -17.39 13.02
CA PRO A 14 -85.83 -18.79 12.58
C PRO A 14 -84.64 -19.14 11.66
N THR A 15 -84.27 -20.41 11.75
CA THR A 15 -83.55 -21.24 10.78
C THR A 15 -84.40 -21.57 9.55
N ASP A 16 -83.69 -21.81 8.43
CA ASP A 16 -84.02 -22.63 7.26
C ASP A 16 -85.33 -22.38 6.50
N LEU A 17 -85.27 -22.38 5.16
CA LEU A 17 -86.17 -23.19 4.33
C LEU A 17 -85.68 -23.26 2.86
N TYR A 18 -85.18 -24.45 2.50
CA TYR A 18 -85.58 -25.25 1.31
C TYR A 18 -85.01 -24.94 -0.10
N PRO A 19 -85.00 -25.95 -1.01
CA PRO A 19 -83.78 -26.52 -1.57
C PRO A 19 -83.92 -26.87 -3.08
N SER A 20 -82.98 -27.68 -3.58
CA SER A 20 -83.19 -28.73 -4.59
C SER A 20 -83.62 -28.35 -6.02
N GLY A 21 -82.77 -28.77 -6.95
CA GLY A 21 -83.15 -29.12 -8.32
C GLY A 21 -81.93 -28.97 -9.22
N ARG A 22 -81.07 -29.99 -9.35
CA ARG A 22 -81.12 -30.99 -10.45
C ARG A 22 -81.14 -30.26 -11.81
N SER A 23 -80.23 -30.48 -12.75
CA SER A 23 -79.60 -31.73 -13.16
C SER A 23 -78.82 -31.50 -14.46
N ASN A 24 -77.84 -32.36 -14.72
CA ASN A 24 -77.43 -32.84 -16.06
C ASN A 24 -76.77 -31.85 -17.05
N ILE A 25 -75.44 -31.98 -17.21
CA ILE A 25 -74.71 -32.52 -18.39
C ILE A 25 -75.40 -32.31 -19.77
N PRO A 26 -74.74 -32.00 -20.92
CA PRO A 26 -73.29 -32.07 -21.26
C PRO A 26 -72.73 -30.86 -22.05
N MET A 27 -71.40 -30.79 -22.26
CA MET A 27 -70.74 -30.73 -23.59
C MET A 27 -69.28 -30.25 -23.52
N PRO A 28 -68.36 -30.88 -24.28
CA PRO A 28 -66.95 -30.53 -24.38
C PRO A 28 -66.60 -29.77 -25.69
N ALA A 29 -65.30 -29.46 -25.84
CA ALA A 29 -64.57 -29.00 -27.03
C ALA A 29 -64.89 -27.55 -27.46
N THR A 30 -63.92 -26.64 -27.59
CA THR A 30 -62.75 -26.73 -28.48
C THR A 30 -61.58 -25.90 -27.94
N ALA A 31 -60.44 -26.54 -27.69
CA ALA A 31 -59.17 -25.83 -27.52
C ALA A 31 -58.05 -26.65 -28.18
N LYS A 32 -57.62 -26.21 -29.37
CA LYS A 32 -56.29 -26.47 -29.96
C LYS A 32 -56.06 -25.49 -31.13
N LYS A 33 -55.14 -24.53 -30.89
CA LYS A 33 -53.98 -24.03 -31.70
C LYS A 33 -54.17 -23.79 -33.22
N PRO A 34 -53.49 -22.79 -33.87
CA PRO A 34 -52.01 -22.72 -33.86
C PRO A 34 -51.33 -21.34 -34.11
N ARG A 35 -49.98 -21.39 -34.11
CA ARG A 35 -48.93 -20.46 -34.61
C ARG A 35 -48.43 -19.40 -33.60
N GLN A 36 -47.17 -19.36 -33.16
CA GLN A 36 -45.78 -19.55 -33.71
C GLN A 36 -45.09 -18.20 -33.98
N THR A 37 -44.01 -17.99 -33.20
CA THR A 37 -42.80 -17.14 -33.32
C THR A 37 -42.60 -16.48 -31.95
N GLY A 38 -41.52 -16.61 -31.18
CA GLY A 38 -40.18 -17.15 -31.37
C GLY A 38 -39.33 -16.39 -30.34
N ARG A 39 -38.68 -17.07 -29.39
CA ARG A 39 -37.50 -16.50 -28.71
C ARG A 39 -36.75 -17.57 -27.93
N MET A 40 -35.49 -17.70 -28.33
CA MET A 40 -34.41 -18.34 -27.60
C MET A 40 -34.01 -17.46 -26.41
N SER A 41 -33.53 -18.05 -25.32
CA SER A 41 -32.07 -18.15 -25.09
C SER A 41 -31.77 -18.69 -23.70
N MET A 42 -30.84 -19.65 -23.72
CA MET A 42 -30.00 -20.12 -22.63
C MET A 42 -28.93 -19.06 -22.31
N ALA A 43 -28.41 -19.04 -21.08
CA ALA A 43 -27.11 -18.44 -20.81
C ALA A 43 -26.38 -19.19 -19.68
N GLY A 44 -25.15 -19.61 -20.01
CA GLY A 44 -24.10 -20.13 -19.12
C GLY A 44 -23.02 -19.06 -18.83
N PRO A 45 -21.78 -19.46 -18.45
CA PRO A 45 -20.87 -18.64 -17.65
C PRO A 45 -19.58 -18.11 -18.36
N ALA A 46 -18.82 -17.29 -17.61
CA ALA A 46 -17.36 -17.02 -17.61
C ALA A 46 -16.70 -15.99 -18.59
N LEU A 47 -15.76 -15.23 -17.98
CA LEU A 47 -14.47 -14.68 -18.48
C LEU A 47 -14.36 -13.34 -19.27
N ARG A 48 -13.28 -12.62 -18.90
CA ARG A 48 -12.49 -11.52 -19.53
C ARG A 48 -13.06 -10.08 -19.59
N GLY A 49 -12.20 -9.11 -19.20
CA GLY A 49 -12.36 -7.65 -19.44
C GLY A 49 -11.94 -7.27 -20.87
N PRO A 50 -11.44 -6.04 -21.18
CA PRO A 50 -11.45 -4.75 -20.47
C PRO A 50 -11.96 -3.55 -21.35
N HIS A 51 -12.15 -2.37 -20.73
CA HIS A 51 -11.86 -0.97 -21.20
C HIS A 51 -12.37 -0.46 -22.59
N GLN A 52 -12.79 0.80 -22.85
CA GLN A 52 -12.57 2.12 -22.24
C GLN A 52 -13.40 3.24 -22.98
N VAL A 53 -13.59 4.38 -22.28
CA VAL A 53 -13.51 5.80 -22.74
C VAL A 53 -14.61 6.42 -23.63
N THR A 54 -15.15 7.54 -23.13
CA THR A 54 -15.25 8.88 -23.76
C THR A 54 -15.49 9.88 -22.61
N SER A 55 -15.09 11.16 -22.58
CA SER A 55 -14.17 12.01 -23.34
C SER A 55 -14.27 13.42 -22.71
N GLN A 56 -13.26 14.27 -22.97
CA GLN A 56 -13.29 15.76 -23.02
C GLN A 56 -12.64 16.62 -21.91
N ILE A 57 -11.71 17.44 -22.43
CA ILE A 57 -10.88 18.58 -21.98
C ILE A 57 -11.68 19.88 -22.29
N PRO A 58 -11.42 21.16 -21.85
CA PRO A 58 -10.16 21.91 -21.50
C PRO A 58 -10.26 22.74 -20.20
N GLY A 59 -9.27 23.44 -19.64
CA GLY A 59 -7.95 23.97 -20.01
C GLY A 59 -7.76 25.29 -19.23
N THR A 60 -6.55 25.65 -18.78
CA THR A 60 -5.98 27.02 -18.61
C THR A 60 -4.74 27.03 -17.72
N ASN A 61 -3.66 27.62 -18.24
CA ASN A 61 -2.48 28.16 -17.56
C ASN A 61 -2.52 29.71 -17.79
N PRO A 62 -1.65 30.63 -17.27
CA PRO A 62 -0.29 30.43 -16.69
C PRO A 62 0.14 31.41 -15.53
N ARG A 63 1.34 31.19 -14.94
CA ARG A 63 2.43 32.17 -14.61
C ARG A 63 3.30 31.69 -13.42
N HIS A 64 4.55 31.27 -13.66
CA HIS A 64 5.84 32.04 -13.63
C HIS A 64 6.31 32.41 -12.19
N SER A 65 7.55 32.24 -11.72
CA SER A 65 8.83 31.84 -12.34
C SER A 65 9.99 31.70 -11.32
N MET A 66 11.15 31.20 -11.80
CA MET A 66 12.57 31.43 -11.37
C MET A 66 13.15 30.47 -10.31
N LEU A 67 14.34 29.85 -10.46
CA LEU A 67 15.56 30.17 -11.22
C LEU A 67 16.40 28.90 -11.57
N LYS A 68 17.05 28.94 -12.76
CA LYS A 68 18.43 28.53 -13.18
C LYS A 68 18.97 27.12 -12.82
N SER A 69 19.74 26.41 -13.65
CA SER A 69 20.54 26.74 -14.85
C SER A 69 21.02 25.47 -15.58
N GLN A 70 21.17 25.58 -16.92
CA GLN A 70 22.26 25.12 -17.82
C GLN A 70 23.23 24.00 -17.37
N ASN A 71 23.86 23.19 -18.22
CA ASN A 71 23.75 22.76 -19.62
C ASN A 71 24.97 21.81 -19.84
N VAL A 72 24.85 20.84 -20.73
CA VAL A 72 25.92 20.13 -21.48
C VAL A 72 27.08 19.41 -20.77
N ASN A 73 27.21 18.12 -21.09
CA ASN A 73 28.45 17.33 -21.13
C ASN A 73 29.48 17.97 -22.09
N PRO A 74 30.81 17.85 -21.86
CA PRO A 74 31.51 16.73 -22.48
C PRO A 74 32.83 16.23 -21.83
N LEU A 75 33.18 15.00 -22.21
CA LEU A 75 34.51 14.39 -22.38
C LEU A 75 35.40 14.05 -21.15
N LEU A 76 35.72 12.76 -21.11
CA LEU A 76 37.05 12.14 -20.97
C LEU A 76 37.91 12.32 -19.70
N GLN A 77 38.43 11.15 -19.30
CA GLN A 77 39.74 10.87 -18.71
C GLN A 77 39.92 10.87 -17.18
N SER A 78 40.34 9.68 -16.74
CA SER A 78 41.49 9.40 -15.89
C SER A 78 41.31 9.34 -14.37
N VAL A 79 41.59 8.13 -13.86
CA VAL A 79 42.44 7.82 -12.69
C VAL A 79 42.04 8.45 -11.34
N SER A 80 41.53 7.63 -10.42
CA SER A 80 42.24 7.25 -9.18
C SER A 80 41.34 6.53 -8.16
N LYS A 81 41.98 5.55 -7.51
CA LYS A 81 41.74 4.87 -6.22
C LYS A 81 40.48 5.16 -5.35
N SER A 82 39.98 4.03 -4.82
CA SER A 82 39.54 3.75 -3.44
C SER A 82 38.18 4.27 -2.92
N GLN A 83 37.24 3.34 -2.84
CA GLN A 83 36.68 2.78 -1.58
C GLN A 83 35.95 3.75 -0.63
N TYR A 84 34.62 3.71 -0.61
CA TYR A 84 33.74 3.47 0.56
C TYR A 84 32.25 3.54 0.14
N GLY A 85 31.42 2.68 0.76
CA GLY A 85 29.99 2.97 0.99
C GLY A 85 28.95 2.19 0.17
N ARG A 86 28.65 0.95 0.58
CA ARG A 86 27.29 0.40 0.47
C ARG A 86 26.87 -0.15 1.83
N THR A 87 25.83 0.45 2.38
CA THR A 87 24.86 -0.13 3.31
C THR A 87 23.53 -0.26 2.55
N PRO A 88 22.47 -0.90 3.07
CA PRO A 88 22.38 -1.84 4.21
C PRO A 88 21.51 -3.09 3.94
N SER A 89 21.44 -3.96 4.96
CA SER A 89 20.37 -4.94 5.26
C SER A 89 20.51 -6.31 4.58
N HIS A 90 20.38 -7.47 5.23
CA HIS A 90 19.79 -7.82 6.54
C HIS A 90 20.24 -9.24 6.96
N SER A 91 19.98 -9.60 8.22
CA SER A 91 19.98 -10.94 8.83
C SER A 91 21.21 -11.34 9.66
N THR A 92 21.16 -10.93 10.93
CA THR A 92 21.92 -11.53 12.02
C THR A 92 21.04 -12.55 12.72
N ARG A 93 21.34 -13.85 12.56
CA ARG A 93 21.05 -14.86 13.58
C ARG A 93 22.37 -15.27 14.23
N ARG A 94 22.40 -15.10 15.56
CA ARG A 94 23.37 -15.67 16.49
C ARG A 94 23.43 -17.19 16.35
N VAL A 95 24.65 -17.75 16.38
CA VAL A 95 24.95 -18.95 17.19
C VAL A 95 26.33 -18.76 17.81
N SER A 96 26.36 -18.84 19.13
CA SER A 96 27.51 -19.02 20.00
C SER A 96 27.88 -20.49 20.09
N THR A 97 29.17 -20.83 19.96
CA THR A 97 29.81 -21.92 20.71
C THR A 97 31.32 -21.70 20.73
N TRP A 98 31.83 -21.50 21.93
CA TRP A 98 33.23 -21.63 22.29
C TRP A 98 33.66 -23.09 22.24
N GLY A 99 34.88 -23.36 21.76
CA GLY A 99 35.58 -24.63 21.99
C GLY A 99 36.48 -25.07 20.84
N GLY A 100 37.79 -24.85 20.97
CA GLY A 100 38.80 -25.70 20.35
C GLY A 100 39.68 -25.07 19.27
N GLN A 101 40.87 -24.63 19.68
CA GLN A 101 42.10 -24.51 18.89
C GLN A 101 42.10 -23.59 17.66
N GLY A 102 42.73 -22.43 17.84
CA GLY A 102 43.15 -21.55 16.75
C GLY A 102 43.43 -20.15 17.26
N GLY A 103 44.54 -19.96 17.99
CA GLY A 103 44.98 -18.63 18.38
C GLY A 103 45.18 -17.74 17.13
N PRO A 104 44.89 -16.43 17.20
CA PRO A 104 45.15 -15.55 16.09
C PRO A 104 46.66 -15.51 15.85
N LEU A 105 47.03 -15.72 14.58
CA LEU A 105 48.39 -15.56 14.10
C LEU A 105 48.84 -14.12 14.40
N ILE A 106 49.72 -13.99 15.37
CA ILE A 106 50.49 -12.79 15.66
C ILE A 106 51.27 -12.43 14.40
N GLY A 107 50.87 -11.34 13.76
CA GLY A 107 51.66 -10.70 12.73
C GLY A 107 53.03 -10.33 13.29
N SER A 108 54.06 -10.64 12.52
CA SER A 108 55.43 -10.14 12.70
C SER A 108 55.41 -8.66 13.11
N GLN A 109 55.76 -8.36 14.37
CA GLN A 109 55.97 -7.02 14.88
C GLN A 109 57.09 -6.33 14.08
N GLY A 110 56.72 -5.57 13.05
CA GLY A 110 57.53 -4.43 12.65
C GLY A 110 57.47 -3.42 13.78
N SER A 111 58.62 -3.05 14.37
CA SER A 111 58.71 -2.03 15.42
C SER A 111 57.96 -0.75 15.01
N ILE A 112 56.79 -0.51 15.62
CA ILE A 112 56.07 0.75 15.46
C ILE A 112 56.99 1.86 16.00
N LYS A 113 57.42 2.75 15.11
CA LYS A 113 58.24 3.91 15.48
C LYS A 113 57.38 4.90 16.25
N ASP A 114 57.93 5.46 17.33
CA ASP A 114 57.22 6.45 18.13
C ASP A 114 57.05 7.74 17.30
N SER A 115 55.80 8.15 17.13
CA SER A 115 55.41 9.32 16.35
C SER A 115 55.47 10.62 17.17
N ARG A 116 55.60 10.51 18.50
CA ARG A 116 55.62 11.67 19.39
C ARG A 116 56.97 12.39 19.28
N PRO A 117 56.99 13.75 19.26
CA PRO A 117 58.22 14.53 19.19
C PRO A 117 58.92 14.60 20.55
N LEU A 118 59.30 13.44 21.11
CA LEU A 118 59.85 13.33 22.46
C LEU A 118 61.14 14.14 22.67
N ARG A 119 61.91 14.42 21.62
CA ARG A 119 63.16 15.19 21.71
C ARG A 119 62.96 16.70 21.77
N GLU A 120 61.78 17.20 21.42
CA GLU A 120 61.51 18.64 21.40
C GLU A 120 61.30 19.18 22.81
N ARG A 121 62.13 20.18 23.19
CA ARG A 121 62.03 20.86 24.50
C ARG A 121 60.65 21.46 24.82
N PRO A 122 59.95 22.14 23.89
CA PRO A 122 58.61 22.66 24.18
C PRO A 122 57.59 21.54 24.44
N TYR A 123 57.66 20.44 23.67
CA TYR A 123 56.78 19.28 23.86
C TYR A 123 57.04 18.59 25.22
N GLN A 124 58.31 18.41 25.60
CA GLN A 124 58.66 17.89 26.93
C GLN A 124 58.14 18.80 28.06
N ALA A 125 58.19 20.13 27.89
CA ALA A 125 57.68 21.06 28.90
C ALA A 125 56.17 20.94 29.08
N LYS A 126 55.43 20.81 27.97
CA LYS A 126 53.98 20.55 27.98
C LYS A 126 53.65 19.23 28.68
N MET A 127 54.31 18.13 28.31
CA MET A 127 54.07 16.82 28.95
C MET A 127 54.31 16.86 30.46
N ARG A 128 55.40 17.52 30.92
CA ARG A 128 55.66 17.67 32.36
C ARG A 128 54.55 18.43 33.07
N GLN A 129 54.08 19.53 32.47
CA GLN A 129 52.99 20.32 33.06
C GLN A 129 51.71 19.48 33.17
N GLU A 130 51.32 18.78 32.10
CA GLU A 130 50.10 17.96 32.09
C GLU A 130 50.16 16.81 33.10
N VAL A 131 51.31 16.14 33.23
CA VAL A 131 51.52 15.08 34.23
C VAL A 131 51.42 15.65 35.65
N VAL A 132 52.08 16.78 35.93
CA VAL A 132 52.01 17.43 37.26
C VAL A 132 50.57 17.83 37.58
N THR A 133 49.88 18.51 36.65
CA THR A 133 48.49 18.91 36.85
C THR A 133 47.61 17.69 37.16
N TRP A 134 47.78 16.60 36.42
CA TRP A 134 47.01 15.37 36.63
C TRP A 134 47.29 14.72 37.99
N LEU A 135 48.55 14.64 38.40
CA LEU A 135 48.95 14.11 39.70
C LEU A 135 48.40 14.93 40.86
N THR A 136 48.49 16.27 40.77
CA THR A 136 47.96 17.17 41.79
C THR A 136 46.45 17.04 41.93
N SER A 137 45.72 16.95 40.81
CA SER A 137 44.27 16.73 40.81
C SER A 137 43.85 15.40 41.46
N ASN A 138 44.72 14.39 41.43
CA ASN A 138 44.48 13.05 41.99
C ASN A 138 45.24 12.80 43.32
N GLY A 139 45.53 13.86 44.08
CA GLY A 139 46.02 13.77 45.46
C GLY A 139 47.52 13.48 45.64
N CYS A 140 48.33 13.53 44.57
CA CYS A 140 49.79 13.40 44.66
C CYS A 140 50.46 14.77 44.50
N ASP A 141 51.02 15.30 45.59
CA ASP A 141 51.72 16.59 45.57
C ASP A 141 53.14 16.44 45.01
N VAL A 142 53.30 16.65 43.71
CA VAL A 142 54.59 16.59 43.00
C VAL A 142 54.94 17.99 42.49
N SER A 143 56.02 18.57 43.03
CA SER A 143 56.55 19.84 42.54
C SER A 143 56.98 19.74 41.07
N SER A 144 56.68 20.77 40.28
CA SER A 144 57.08 20.89 38.86
C SER A 144 58.60 20.77 38.64
N GLN A 145 59.40 20.99 39.68
CA GLN A 145 60.86 20.82 39.68
C GLN A 145 61.29 19.33 39.69
N ILE A 146 60.48 18.43 40.27
CA ILE A 146 60.81 17.00 40.42
C ILE A 146 60.89 16.31 39.05
N LEU A 147 59.98 16.62 38.13
CA LEU A 147 60.02 16.09 36.76
C LEU A 147 61.10 16.75 35.88
N GLN A 148 61.78 17.80 36.33
CA GLN A 148 62.92 18.37 35.61
C GLN A 148 64.21 17.61 35.92
N ASN A 149 64.38 17.19 37.18
CA ASN A 149 65.56 16.47 37.68
C ASN A 149 65.12 15.19 38.42
N ILE A 150 64.52 14.25 37.70
CA ILE A 150 63.90 13.09 38.31
C ILE A 150 64.93 12.10 38.88
N THR A 151 64.71 11.65 40.12
CA THR A 151 65.48 10.54 40.71
C THR A 151 64.77 9.20 40.49
N SER A 152 65.48 8.08 40.63
CA SER A 152 64.86 6.75 40.52
C SER A 152 63.77 6.50 41.57
N LYS A 153 63.88 7.11 42.75
CA LYS A 153 62.87 7.04 43.80
C LYS A 153 61.63 7.84 43.42
N ASP A 154 61.81 9.05 42.91
CA ASP A 154 60.70 9.93 42.50
C ASP A 154 59.94 9.34 41.31
N PHE A 155 60.68 8.80 40.33
CA PHE A 155 60.07 8.10 39.19
C PHE A 155 59.19 6.94 39.64
N ARG A 156 59.68 6.11 40.58
CA ARG A 156 58.91 4.98 41.12
C ARG A 156 57.62 5.45 41.77
N VAL A 157 57.65 6.47 42.62
CA VAL A 157 56.46 7.00 43.30
C VAL A 157 55.46 7.55 42.30
N VAL A 158 55.91 8.37 41.35
CA VAL A 158 55.05 8.96 40.31
C VAL A 158 54.42 7.88 39.44
N PHE A 159 55.21 6.91 38.98
CA PHE A 159 54.73 5.81 38.17
C PHE A 159 53.70 4.96 38.92
N GLN A 160 53.98 4.56 40.15
CA GLN A 160 53.04 3.77 40.97
C GLN A 160 51.73 4.52 41.19
N HIS A 161 51.77 5.82 41.48
CA HIS A 161 50.57 6.62 41.68
C HIS A 161 49.71 6.70 40.41
N LEU A 162 50.34 6.95 39.24
CA LEU A 162 49.63 6.97 37.96
C LEU A 162 48.99 5.62 37.63
N VAL A 163 49.66 4.52 37.95
CA VAL A 163 49.12 3.17 37.77
C VAL A 163 47.91 2.97 38.67
N CYS A 164 47.97 3.33 39.95
CA CYS A 164 46.82 3.18 40.84
C CYS A 164 45.60 4.02 40.41
N ILE A 165 45.81 5.14 39.70
CA ILE A 165 44.72 5.91 39.08
C ILE A 165 44.11 5.14 37.91
N VAL A 166 44.92 4.46 37.08
CA VAL A 166 44.46 3.68 35.93
C VAL A 166 43.83 2.35 36.35
N ASP A 167 44.37 1.70 37.37
CA ASP A 167 43.89 0.44 37.92
C ASP A 167 44.10 0.43 39.45
N PRO A 168 43.03 0.69 40.24
CA PRO A 168 43.09 0.70 41.70
C PRO A 168 43.34 -0.67 42.32
N GLU A 169 43.09 -1.75 41.59
CA GLU A 169 43.28 -3.13 42.06
C GLU A 169 44.70 -3.65 41.74
N TRP A 170 45.49 -2.88 40.99
CA TRP A 170 46.86 -3.26 40.66
C TRP A 170 47.76 -3.30 41.90
N SER A 171 48.43 -4.44 42.11
CA SER A 171 49.34 -4.63 43.24
C SER A 171 50.81 -4.65 42.81
N PHE A 172 51.64 -3.89 43.52
CA PHE A 172 53.09 -3.89 43.32
C PHE A 172 53.77 -4.84 44.31
N ASN A 173 54.45 -5.87 43.80
CA ASN A 173 55.17 -6.84 44.63
C ASN A 173 56.46 -6.23 45.19
N PRO A 174 56.65 -6.13 46.51
CA PRO A 174 57.85 -5.54 47.09
C PRO A 174 59.11 -6.39 46.84
N ASP A 175 58.95 -7.71 46.63
CA ASP A 175 60.05 -8.67 46.47
C ASP A 175 60.58 -8.77 45.03
N GLN A 176 59.89 -8.17 44.05
CA GLN A 176 60.31 -8.17 42.65
C GLN A 176 61.03 -6.88 42.29
N ARG A 177 61.98 -6.97 41.34
CA ARG A 177 62.69 -5.78 40.83
C ARG A 177 61.71 -4.82 40.17
N PHE A 178 61.85 -3.53 40.46
CA PHE A 178 60.94 -2.51 39.93
C PHE A 178 61.01 -2.43 38.41
N GLU A 179 62.18 -2.66 37.81
CA GLU A 179 62.38 -2.65 36.36
C GLU A 179 61.61 -3.79 35.67
N GLU A 180 61.52 -4.96 36.31
CA GLU A 180 60.75 -6.09 35.81
C GLU A 180 59.24 -5.82 35.92
N GLN A 181 58.79 -5.26 37.05
CA GLN A 181 57.40 -4.86 37.25
C GLN A 181 56.95 -3.75 36.30
N PHE A 182 57.83 -2.77 36.03
CA PHE A 182 57.59 -1.71 35.06
C PHE A 182 57.38 -2.27 33.65
N MET A 183 58.25 -3.17 33.20
CA MET A 183 58.13 -3.79 31.89
C MET A 183 56.91 -4.73 31.80
N HIS A 184 56.61 -5.47 32.86
CA HIS A 184 55.41 -6.31 32.91
C HIS A 184 54.14 -5.47 32.76
N LEU A 185 54.02 -4.39 33.53
CA LEU A 185 52.85 -3.51 33.48
C LEU A 185 52.64 -2.90 32.10
N LEU A 186 53.69 -2.37 31.47
CA LEU A 186 53.56 -1.80 30.13
C LEU A 186 53.17 -2.82 29.06
N ARG A 187 53.51 -4.10 29.27
CA ARG A 187 53.03 -5.18 28.42
C ARG A 187 51.54 -5.43 28.65
N GLU A 188 51.08 -5.51 29.90
CA GLU A 188 49.67 -5.74 30.26
C GLU A 188 48.77 -4.57 29.85
N PHE A 189 49.22 -3.32 30.04
CA PHE A 189 48.48 -2.14 29.60
C PHE A 189 48.63 -1.88 28.09
N HIS A 190 49.21 -2.82 27.35
CA HIS A 190 49.37 -2.78 25.90
C HIS A 190 50.00 -1.48 25.38
N TYR A 191 51.07 -1.03 26.03
CA TYR A 191 51.78 0.18 25.62
C TYR A 191 52.31 0.06 24.19
N SER A 192 51.81 0.93 23.30
CA SER A 192 52.05 0.85 21.85
C SER A 192 53.53 0.86 21.45
N TYR A 193 54.40 1.48 22.26
CA TYR A 193 55.84 1.61 21.99
C TYR A 193 56.71 0.70 22.88
N PHE A 194 56.13 -0.38 23.44
CA PHE A 194 56.82 -1.32 24.33
C PHE A 194 58.15 -1.83 23.76
N GLY A 195 58.24 -2.11 22.46
CA GLY A 195 59.45 -2.63 21.81
C GLY A 195 60.65 -1.68 21.79
N GLN A 196 60.47 -0.40 22.16
CA GLN A 196 61.55 0.59 22.26
C GLN A 196 62.13 0.69 23.68
N LEU A 197 61.55 -0.04 24.64
CA LEU A 197 61.96 -0.07 26.03
C LEU A 197 62.75 -1.35 26.33
N ASP A 198 63.84 -1.20 27.09
CA ASP A 198 64.61 -2.31 27.66
C ASP A 198 64.72 -2.10 29.18
N ILE A 199 64.92 -3.17 29.95
CA ILE A 199 65.08 -3.15 31.41
C ILE A 199 66.17 -2.14 31.82
N LYS A 200 67.22 -2.01 31.00
CA LYS A 200 68.34 -1.09 31.22
C LYS A 200 67.94 0.39 31.14
N THR A 201 66.85 0.74 30.47
CA THR A 201 66.38 2.13 30.36
C THR A 201 65.96 2.70 31.72
N LEU A 202 65.53 1.85 32.65
CA LEU A 202 65.05 2.28 33.96
C LEU A 202 66.16 2.41 35.02
N ALA A 203 67.39 1.96 34.72
CA ALA A 203 68.51 2.05 35.65
C ALA A 203 68.89 3.51 36.00
N THR A 204 68.81 4.41 35.01
CA THR A 204 69.09 5.84 35.17
C THR A 204 68.00 6.69 34.51
N PRO A 205 66.83 6.86 35.16
CA PRO A 205 65.66 7.44 34.50
C PRO A 205 65.83 8.92 34.14
N GLY A 206 66.68 9.65 34.86
CA GLY A 206 67.01 11.05 34.58
C GLY A 206 68.08 11.27 33.49
N ALA A 207 68.59 10.21 32.84
CA ALA A 207 69.61 10.36 31.80
C ALA A 207 69.07 11.10 30.56
N MET A 208 69.87 12.00 29.97
CA MET A 208 69.45 12.90 28.88
C MET A 208 68.79 12.19 27.68
N HIS A 209 69.22 10.97 27.36
CA HIS A 209 68.70 10.21 26.22
C HIS A 209 67.50 9.32 26.58
N THR A 210 67.33 8.99 27.86
CA THR A 210 66.32 8.04 28.34
C THR A 210 65.11 8.74 28.95
N TRP A 211 65.34 9.89 29.59
CA TRP A 211 64.29 10.68 30.22
C TRP A 211 63.15 11.08 29.26
N PRO A 212 63.39 11.51 28.01
CA PRO A 212 62.31 11.82 27.08
C PRO A 212 61.35 10.64 26.82
N LEU A 213 61.88 9.41 26.81
CA LEU A 213 61.10 8.20 26.60
C LEU A 213 60.26 7.85 27.83
N LEU A 214 60.87 7.91 29.02
CA LEU A 214 60.19 7.65 30.29
C LEU A 214 59.14 8.71 30.63
N LEU A 215 59.42 9.98 30.34
CA LEU A 215 58.43 11.07 30.45
C LEU A 215 57.25 10.82 29.50
N GLY A 216 57.51 10.33 28.29
CA GLY A 216 56.45 9.91 27.37
C GLY A 216 55.61 8.76 27.90
N VAL A 217 56.16 7.84 28.70
CA VAL A 217 55.40 6.78 29.37
C VAL A 217 54.50 7.36 30.46
N LEU A 218 55.03 8.24 31.33
CA LEU A 218 54.25 8.88 32.40
C LEU A 218 53.13 9.75 31.84
N HIS A 219 53.41 10.49 30.76
CA HIS A 219 52.39 11.29 30.06
C HIS A 219 51.30 10.39 29.48
N TRP A 220 51.67 9.31 28.80
CA TRP A 220 50.71 8.35 28.27
C TRP A 220 49.83 7.71 29.36
N LEU A 221 50.41 7.33 30.51
CA LEU A 221 49.64 6.82 31.64
C LEU A 221 48.67 7.86 32.21
N SER A 222 49.07 9.13 32.22
CA SER A 222 48.20 10.23 32.66
C SER A 222 47.02 10.42 31.71
N GLU A 223 47.26 10.39 30.39
CA GLU A 223 46.19 10.47 29.38
C GLU A 223 45.29 9.23 29.44
N LEU A 224 45.85 8.03 29.61
CA LEU A 224 45.08 6.79 29.77
C LEU A 224 44.13 6.86 30.97
N GLY A 225 44.61 7.41 32.11
CA GLY A 225 43.78 7.62 33.29
C GLY A 225 42.64 8.62 33.06
N LYS A 226 42.90 9.72 32.33
CA LYS A 226 41.87 10.71 31.97
C LYS A 226 40.80 10.09 31.08
N GLU A 227 41.20 9.37 30.04
CA GLU A 227 40.29 8.71 29.11
C GLU A 227 39.44 7.65 29.80
N ARG A 228 40.03 6.87 30.73
CA ARG A 228 39.28 5.91 31.55
C ARG A 228 38.18 6.60 32.36
N LEU A 229 38.51 7.67 33.08
CA LEU A 229 37.52 8.38 33.91
C LEU A 229 36.45 9.04 33.05
N HIS A 230 36.84 9.64 31.93
CA HIS A 230 35.88 10.19 30.96
C HIS A 230 34.94 9.11 30.43
N TYR A 231 35.44 7.91 30.11
CA TYR A 231 34.60 6.80 29.68
C TYR A 231 33.63 6.35 30.79
N LEU A 232 34.08 6.23 32.04
CA LEU A 232 33.20 5.86 33.15
C LEU A 232 32.08 6.89 33.39
N ASP A 233 32.37 8.18 33.19
CA ASP A 233 31.39 9.26 33.32
C ASP A 233 30.50 9.45 32.07
N SER A 234 30.87 8.82 30.95
CA SER A 234 30.22 9.06 29.65
C SER A 234 28.81 8.47 29.51
N GLN A 235 28.39 7.61 30.45
CA GLN A 235 27.12 6.87 30.37
C GLN A 235 27.00 6.00 29.11
N ASP A 236 28.13 5.54 28.57
CA ASP A 236 28.14 4.69 27.38
C ASP A 236 27.37 3.38 27.62
N PRO A 237 26.56 2.89 26.66
CA PRO A 237 25.79 1.65 26.81
C PRO A 237 26.63 0.42 27.20
N THR A 238 27.92 0.41 26.84
CA THR A 238 28.85 -0.66 27.21
C THR A 238 29.13 -0.74 28.71
N LEU A 239 28.87 0.33 29.48
CA LEU A 239 28.93 0.33 30.94
C LEU A 239 27.78 -0.45 31.58
N GLN A 240 26.70 -0.71 30.84
CA GLN A 240 25.57 -1.56 31.25
C GLN A 240 24.93 -1.14 32.58
N ASP A 241 24.85 0.17 32.84
CA ASP A 241 24.22 0.71 34.05
C ASP A 241 22.68 0.64 33.94
N SER A 242 22.08 -0.17 34.82
CA SER A 242 20.62 -0.38 34.86
C SER A 242 19.83 0.85 35.33
N SER A 243 20.47 1.78 36.04
CA SER A 243 19.84 2.96 36.61
C SER A 243 19.54 4.06 35.58
N LEU A 244 20.31 4.08 34.49
CA LEU A 244 20.19 5.06 33.41
C LEU A 244 19.10 4.68 32.39
N ILE A 245 18.52 3.49 32.52
CA ILE A 245 17.55 2.96 31.56
C ILE A 245 16.21 3.71 31.71
N PRO A 246 15.69 4.32 30.63
CA PRO A 246 14.39 4.97 30.63
C PRO A 246 13.24 4.01 30.97
N ASN A 247 12.07 4.54 31.32
CA ASN A 247 10.89 3.69 31.56
C ASN A 247 10.35 3.08 30.26
N GLU A 248 10.45 3.81 29.16
CA GLU A 248 10.11 3.35 27.82
C GLU A 248 11.40 3.08 27.04
N PHE A 249 11.62 1.82 26.67
CA PHE A 249 12.80 1.42 25.92
C PHE A 249 12.50 0.22 25.01
N ASP A 250 13.25 0.14 23.91
CA ASP A 250 13.18 -0.97 22.94
C ASP A 250 14.57 -1.37 22.42
N ASP A 251 15.63 -0.75 22.95
CA ASP A 251 17.01 -1.05 22.56
C ASP A 251 17.50 -2.33 23.21
N ILE A 252 18.20 -3.15 22.43
CA ILE A 252 18.81 -4.41 22.84
C ILE A 252 19.81 -4.17 23.97
N ASP A 253 20.54 -3.05 23.94
CA ASP A 253 21.56 -2.73 24.94
C ASP A 253 20.92 -2.46 26.32
N HIS A 254 19.74 -1.83 26.37
CA HIS A 254 18.98 -1.65 27.61
C HIS A 254 18.46 -2.98 28.17
N HIS A 255 17.95 -3.86 27.29
CA HIS A 255 17.55 -5.21 27.69
C HIS A 255 18.74 -6.00 28.26
N GLN A 256 19.92 -5.85 27.65
CA GLN A 256 21.15 -6.49 28.11
C GLN A 256 21.62 -5.94 29.46
N ALA A 257 21.59 -4.62 29.65
CA ALA A 257 21.95 -4.00 30.93
C ALA A 257 21.04 -4.44 32.08
N LEU A 258 19.71 -4.51 31.88
CA LEU A 258 18.77 -5.07 32.87
C LEU A 258 19.04 -6.55 33.15
N ALA A 259 19.32 -7.35 32.11
CA ALA A 259 19.62 -8.76 32.28
C ALA A 259 20.90 -8.97 33.08
N ILE A 260 21.94 -8.18 32.81
CA ILE A 260 23.23 -8.28 33.51
C ILE A 260 23.10 -7.83 34.97
N ASP A 261 22.36 -6.76 35.26
CA ASP A 261 22.04 -6.37 36.63
C ASP A 261 21.27 -7.48 37.37
N HIS A 262 20.27 -8.08 36.72
CA HIS A 262 19.56 -9.24 37.27
C HIS A 262 20.50 -10.42 37.53
N TYR A 263 21.32 -10.81 36.55
CA TYR A 263 22.26 -11.92 36.71
C TYR A 263 23.30 -11.65 37.79
N ALA A 264 23.82 -10.42 37.90
CA ALA A 264 24.76 -10.05 38.95
C ALA A 264 24.14 -10.20 40.34
N ARG A 265 22.90 -9.72 40.53
CA ARG A 265 22.17 -9.85 41.81
C ARG A 265 21.79 -11.29 42.11
N ALA A 266 21.30 -12.04 41.12
CA ALA A 266 20.95 -13.45 41.28
C ALA A 266 22.20 -14.28 41.59
N TYR A 267 23.33 -13.97 40.95
CA TYR A 267 24.59 -14.66 41.18
C TYR A 267 25.14 -14.39 42.59
N GLN A 268 24.99 -13.18 43.14
CA GLN A 268 25.31 -12.92 44.55
C GLN A 268 24.51 -13.84 45.49
N VAL A 269 23.20 -13.96 45.26
CA VAL A 269 22.32 -14.83 46.05
C VAL A 269 22.64 -16.32 45.84
N PHE A 270 23.06 -16.69 44.64
CA PHE A 270 23.55 -18.03 44.33
C PHE A 270 24.85 -18.36 45.07
N LEU A 271 25.79 -17.41 45.16
CA LEU A 271 27.02 -17.57 45.94
C LEU A 271 26.75 -17.71 47.44
N ASP A 272 25.63 -17.17 47.94
CA ASP A 272 25.12 -17.42 49.30
C ASP A 272 24.46 -18.80 49.46
N GLY A 273 24.44 -19.63 48.41
CA GLY A 273 23.95 -21.01 48.42
C GLY A 273 22.45 -21.17 48.19
N LYS A 274 21.76 -20.15 47.66
CA LYS A 274 20.34 -20.24 47.30
C LYS A 274 20.16 -20.51 45.80
N ASP A 275 19.22 -21.39 45.45
CA ASP A 275 18.92 -21.76 44.06
C ASP A 275 17.65 -21.10 43.50
N VAL A 276 17.03 -20.17 44.24
CA VAL A 276 15.81 -19.44 43.83
C VAL A 276 15.98 -17.94 44.06
N PHE A 277 15.45 -17.13 43.13
CA PHE A 277 15.71 -15.69 43.05
C PHE A 277 14.44 -14.82 42.92
N PRO A 278 13.39 -15.05 43.74
CA PRO A 278 12.09 -14.39 43.55
C PRO A 278 12.17 -12.86 43.69
N ASP A 279 13.03 -12.35 44.57
CA ASP A 279 13.18 -10.90 44.75
C ASP A 279 13.84 -10.25 43.53
N GLN A 280 14.82 -10.93 42.91
CA GLN A 280 15.53 -10.45 41.72
C GLN A 280 14.66 -10.55 40.46
N GLU A 281 13.86 -11.61 40.36
CA GLU A 281 12.83 -11.77 39.31
C GLU A 281 11.80 -10.66 39.41
N ARG A 282 11.28 -10.39 40.62
CA ARG A 282 10.30 -9.32 40.84
C ARG A 282 10.79 -7.94 40.43
N ILE A 283 12.06 -7.61 40.71
CA ILE A 283 12.65 -6.32 40.29
C ILE A 283 12.63 -6.19 38.76
N LEU A 284 12.96 -7.27 38.05
CA LEU A 284 12.96 -7.30 36.60
C LEU A 284 11.54 -7.22 36.04
N GLU A 285 10.62 -8.00 36.60
CA GLU A 285 9.19 -7.99 36.26
C GLU A 285 8.58 -6.60 36.44
N ASP A 286 8.84 -5.92 37.57
CA ASP A 286 8.37 -4.57 37.83
C ASP A 286 8.91 -3.56 36.79
N ARG A 287 10.13 -3.76 36.27
CA ARG A 287 10.67 -2.90 35.21
C ARG A 287 10.00 -3.14 33.86
N TYR A 288 9.77 -4.39 33.47
CA TYR A 288 9.04 -4.70 32.23
C TYR A 288 7.55 -4.35 32.32
N ALA A 289 6.92 -4.51 33.49
CA ALA A 289 5.54 -4.12 33.70
C ALA A 289 5.34 -2.61 33.49
N ARG A 290 6.28 -1.77 33.95
CA ARG A 290 6.25 -0.31 33.69
C ARG A 290 6.44 0.02 32.20
N LYS A 291 7.30 -0.73 31.49
CA LYS A 291 7.50 -0.58 30.04
C LYS A 291 6.19 -0.91 29.29
N ASP A 292 5.52 -1.98 29.70
CA ASP A 292 4.34 -2.50 29.02
C ASP A 292 3.04 -1.79 29.43
N GLU A 293 3.03 -1.02 30.53
CA GLU A 293 1.83 -0.34 31.07
C GLU A 293 1.11 0.51 30.00
N GLN A 294 1.85 1.33 29.26
CA GLN A 294 1.28 2.17 28.21
C GLN A 294 0.73 1.34 27.05
N VAL A 295 1.46 0.29 26.64
CA VAL A 295 1.06 -0.60 25.55
C VAL A 295 -0.21 -1.36 25.92
N VAL A 296 -0.29 -1.87 27.15
CA VAL A 296 -1.47 -2.56 27.68
C VAL A 296 -2.66 -1.60 27.73
N ALA A 297 -2.47 -0.37 28.21
CA ALA A 297 -3.53 0.64 28.24
C ALA A 297 -4.07 0.97 26.83
N GLN A 298 -3.19 1.14 25.84
CA GLN A 298 -3.59 1.36 24.45
C GLN A 298 -4.35 0.15 23.87
N LEU A 299 -3.87 -1.05 24.18
CA LEU A 299 -4.48 -2.30 23.71
C LEU A 299 -5.90 -2.46 24.29
N ASP A 300 -6.10 -2.11 25.56
CA ASP A 300 -7.42 -2.16 26.20
C ASP A 300 -8.41 -1.15 25.61
N VAL A 301 -7.95 0.07 25.28
CA VAL A 301 -8.78 1.06 24.56
C VAL A 301 -9.18 0.52 23.18
N GLN A 302 -8.22 0.00 22.41
CA GLN A 302 -8.49 -0.57 21.08
C GLN A 302 -9.43 -1.78 21.14
N ARG A 303 -9.29 -2.63 22.16
CA ARG A 303 -10.21 -3.75 22.39
C ARG A 303 -11.63 -3.26 22.64
N GLU A 304 -11.81 -2.18 23.39
CA GLU A 304 -13.13 -1.63 23.68
C GLU A 304 -13.75 -0.98 22.43
N GLU A 305 -12.97 -0.21 21.67
CA GLU A 305 -13.40 0.32 20.37
C GLU A 305 -13.79 -0.79 19.39
N PHE A 306 -12.99 -1.87 19.32
CA PHE A 306 -13.30 -3.03 18.49
C PHE A 306 -14.63 -3.68 18.88
N LYS A 307 -14.90 -3.84 20.19
CA LYS A 307 -16.20 -4.35 20.65
C LYS A 307 -17.34 -3.41 20.27
N GLN A 308 -17.16 -2.10 20.38
CA GLN A 308 -18.18 -1.13 19.98
C GLN A 308 -18.49 -1.22 18.49
N PHE A 309 -17.46 -1.27 17.64
CA PHE A 309 -17.65 -1.46 16.20
C PHE A 309 -18.29 -2.81 15.86
N GLN A 310 -17.98 -3.87 16.60
CA GLN A 310 -18.61 -5.16 16.41
C GLN A 310 -20.10 -5.13 16.76
N ILE A 311 -20.48 -4.44 17.85
CA ILE A 311 -21.89 -4.22 18.23
C ILE A 311 -22.61 -3.37 17.18
N GLU A 312 -21.98 -2.30 16.69
CA GLU A 312 -22.53 -1.45 15.63
C GLU A 312 -22.73 -2.23 14.33
N LEU A 313 -21.75 -3.03 13.93
CA LEU A 313 -21.84 -3.89 12.75
C LEU A 313 -22.99 -4.90 12.89
N GLU A 314 -23.10 -5.60 14.03
CA GLU A 314 -24.23 -6.50 14.27
C GLU A 314 -25.58 -5.77 14.21
N SER A 315 -25.65 -4.54 14.73
CA SER A 315 -26.85 -3.71 14.66
C SER A 315 -27.19 -3.36 13.21
N LEU A 316 -26.20 -2.98 12.41
CA LEU A 316 -26.36 -2.64 11.00
C LEU A 316 -26.74 -3.86 10.15
N GLU A 317 -26.16 -5.04 10.41
CA GLU A 317 -26.50 -6.28 9.73
C GLU A 317 -27.91 -6.79 10.09
N LYS A 318 -28.35 -6.62 11.34
CA LYS A 318 -29.71 -6.97 11.78
C LYS A 318 -30.75 -5.96 11.29
N SER A 319 -30.37 -4.69 11.13
CA SER A 319 -31.27 -3.69 10.55
C SER A 319 -31.50 -3.97 9.06
N PRO A 320 -32.75 -4.04 8.58
CA PRO A 320 -33.00 -4.15 7.15
C PRO A 320 -32.37 -2.94 6.43
N ALA A 321 -31.91 -3.14 5.19
CA ALA A 321 -31.26 -2.08 4.42
C ALA A 321 -32.15 -0.81 4.47
N PRO A 322 -31.64 0.35 4.95
CA PRO A 322 -32.43 1.56 5.14
C PRO A 322 -33.21 1.97 3.88
N VAL A 323 -32.65 1.63 2.71
CA VAL A 323 -33.27 1.83 1.40
C VAL A 323 -34.57 1.01 1.22
N GLU A 324 -34.66 -0.20 1.74
CA GLU A 324 -35.88 -1.02 1.66
C GLU A 324 -36.99 -0.49 2.58
N GLU A 325 -36.66 -0.02 3.79
CA GLU A 325 -37.62 0.64 4.67
C GLU A 325 -38.13 1.94 4.04
N LEU A 326 -37.23 2.78 3.53
CA LEU A 326 -37.59 4.02 2.82
C LEU A 326 -38.43 3.73 1.56
N LYS A 327 -38.14 2.65 0.81
CA LYS A 327 -38.98 2.23 -0.33
C LYS A 327 -40.38 1.83 0.11
N LYS A 328 -40.52 1.12 1.24
CA LYS A 328 -41.84 0.77 1.81
C LYS A 328 -42.58 2.04 2.23
N GLU A 329 -41.92 2.96 2.92
CA GLU A 329 -42.48 4.23 3.39
C GLU A 329 -42.93 5.12 2.22
N ILE A 330 -42.10 5.31 1.20
CA ILE A 330 -42.46 5.99 -0.05
C ILE A 330 -43.67 5.29 -0.71
N GLY A 331 -43.71 3.96 -0.68
CA GLY A 331 -44.84 3.18 -1.18
C GLY A 331 -46.14 3.40 -0.39
N PHE A 332 -46.07 3.61 0.92
CA PHE A 332 -47.22 4.00 1.76
C PHE A 332 -47.66 5.43 1.44
N ILE A 333 -46.72 6.38 1.42
CA ILE A 333 -46.99 7.81 1.13
C ILE A 333 -47.62 7.98 -0.25
N LYS A 334 -47.12 7.28 -1.29
CA LYS A 334 -47.72 7.32 -2.63
C LYS A 334 -49.17 6.80 -2.65
N ARG A 335 -49.44 5.71 -1.92
CA ARG A 335 -50.80 5.16 -1.80
C ARG A 335 -51.73 6.14 -1.10
N ASP A 336 -51.28 6.78 -0.03
CA ASP A 336 -52.10 7.73 0.71
C ASP A 336 -52.31 9.03 -0.07
N LYS A 337 -51.29 9.52 -0.78
CA LYS A 337 -51.44 10.62 -1.74
C LYS A 337 -52.54 10.34 -2.76
N ALA A 338 -52.52 9.16 -3.39
CA ALA A 338 -53.54 8.78 -4.36
C ALA A 338 -54.95 8.71 -3.75
N LYS A 339 -55.09 8.21 -2.51
CA LYS A 339 -56.37 8.23 -1.79
C LYS A 339 -56.85 9.66 -1.54
N PHE A 340 -55.96 10.56 -1.10
CA PHE A 340 -56.32 11.95 -0.84
C PHE A 340 -56.69 12.71 -2.11
N GLU A 341 -55.99 12.47 -3.22
CA GLU A 341 -56.33 13.03 -4.54
C GLU A 341 -57.71 12.57 -5.00
N GLU A 342 -58.07 11.30 -4.82
CA GLU A 342 -59.41 10.80 -5.16
C GLU A 342 -60.50 11.40 -4.25
N ILE A 343 -60.22 11.58 -2.96
CA ILE A 343 -61.13 12.26 -2.03
C ILE A 343 -61.33 13.72 -2.46
N LEU A 344 -60.26 14.43 -2.79
CA LEU A 344 -60.30 15.81 -3.30
C LEU A 344 -61.15 15.90 -4.56
N ARG A 345 -60.87 15.04 -5.55
CA ARG A 345 -61.64 14.97 -6.80
C ARG A 345 -63.13 14.74 -6.54
N ARG A 346 -63.48 13.85 -5.61
CA ARG A 346 -64.87 13.59 -5.22
C ARG A 346 -65.51 14.81 -4.56
N CYS A 347 -64.81 15.47 -3.64
CA CYS A 347 -65.26 16.68 -2.97
C CYS A 347 -65.45 17.85 -3.96
N GLU A 348 -64.52 18.05 -4.88
CA GLU A 348 -64.60 19.06 -5.93
C GLU A 348 -65.77 18.81 -6.88
N SER A 349 -66.00 17.55 -7.29
CA SER A 349 -67.16 17.18 -8.10
C SER A 349 -68.47 17.48 -7.37
N LYS A 350 -68.55 17.14 -6.07
CA LYS A 350 -69.74 17.43 -5.25
C LYS A 350 -69.94 18.94 -5.07
N LYS A 351 -68.87 19.69 -4.83
CA LYS A 351 -68.88 21.16 -4.76
C LYS A 351 -69.41 21.74 -6.06
N ARG A 352 -68.89 21.31 -7.21
CA ARG A 352 -69.33 21.79 -8.54
C ARG A 352 -70.81 21.52 -8.76
N LYS A 353 -71.29 20.30 -8.52
CA LYS A 353 -72.72 19.95 -8.62
C LYS A 353 -73.61 20.81 -7.73
N LEU A 354 -73.19 21.06 -6.48
CA LEU A 354 -73.93 21.94 -5.57
C LEU A 354 -73.93 23.39 -6.06
N THR A 355 -72.80 23.88 -6.56
CA THR A 355 -72.71 25.22 -7.16
C THR A 355 -73.63 25.35 -8.38
N ASP A 356 -73.63 24.38 -9.28
CA ASP A 356 -74.48 24.37 -10.48
C ASP A 356 -75.97 24.29 -10.11
N THR A 357 -76.30 23.52 -9.07
CA THR A 357 -77.67 23.47 -8.54
C THR A 357 -78.06 24.82 -7.93
N LEU A 358 -77.18 25.42 -7.12
CA LEU A 358 -77.41 26.73 -6.52
C LEU A 358 -77.61 27.82 -7.58
N THR A 359 -76.82 27.81 -8.66
CA THR A 359 -76.98 28.79 -9.75
C THR A 359 -78.29 28.57 -10.49
N ARG A 360 -78.66 27.32 -10.81
CA ARG A 360 -79.96 26.99 -11.43
C ARG A 360 -81.14 27.45 -10.55
N GLU A 361 -81.14 27.09 -9.28
CA GLU A 361 -82.20 27.48 -8.33
C GLU A 361 -82.27 29.02 -8.18
N LYS A 362 -81.12 29.71 -8.16
CA LYS A 362 -81.10 31.19 -8.16
C LYS A 362 -81.70 31.78 -9.44
N THR A 363 -81.39 31.22 -10.61
CA THR A 363 -81.97 31.70 -11.87
C THR A 363 -83.46 31.41 -11.97
N GLU A 364 -83.93 30.25 -11.50
CA GLU A 364 -85.34 29.89 -11.45
C GLU A 364 -86.11 30.77 -10.47
N LEU A 365 -85.54 31.05 -9.29
CA LEU A 365 -86.12 32.00 -8.34
C LEU A 365 -86.24 33.40 -8.94
N ALA A 366 -85.18 33.92 -9.58
CA ALA A 366 -85.21 35.22 -10.24
C ALA A 366 -86.28 35.29 -11.35
N TYR A 367 -86.41 34.22 -12.14
CA TYR A 367 -87.46 34.09 -13.13
C TYR A 367 -88.86 34.08 -12.52
N CYS A 368 -89.08 33.27 -11.46
CA CYS A 368 -90.36 33.19 -10.77
C CYS A 368 -90.77 34.53 -10.17
N VAL A 369 -89.84 35.26 -9.55
CA VAL A 369 -90.08 36.61 -9.00
C VAL A 369 -90.48 37.57 -10.12
N SER A 370 -89.72 37.63 -11.23
CA SER A 370 -90.06 38.50 -12.36
C SER A 370 -91.42 38.15 -12.98
N ASN A 371 -91.75 36.86 -13.08
CA ASN A 371 -93.03 36.42 -13.61
C ASN A 371 -94.20 36.78 -12.67
N LEU A 372 -93.99 36.66 -11.36
CA LEU A 372 -94.98 37.05 -10.35
C LEU A 372 -95.25 38.55 -10.41
N GLU A 373 -94.21 39.38 -10.53
CA GLU A 373 -94.36 40.84 -10.72
C GLU A 373 -95.14 41.18 -12.00
N LYS A 374 -94.85 40.50 -13.12
CA LYS A 374 -95.59 40.67 -14.38
C LYS A 374 -97.06 40.29 -14.21
N LEU A 375 -97.35 39.14 -13.59
CA LEU A 375 -98.72 38.68 -13.36
C LEU A 375 -99.50 39.62 -12.45
N GLN A 376 -98.89 40.14 -11.39
CA GLN A 376 -99.52 41.16 -10.52
C GLN A 376 -99.82 42.46 -11.27
N SER A 377 -98.92 42.90 -12.14
CA SER A 377 -99.14 44.09 -12.97
C SER A 377 -100.28 43.89 -13.98
N GLU A 378 -100.38 42.69 -14.57
CA GLU A 378 -101.41 42.33 -15.53
C GLU A 378 -102.77 42.11 -14.85
N GLU A 379 -102.80 41.53 -13.64
CA GLU A 379 -104.01 41.42 -12.83
C GLU A 379 -104.58 42.81 -12.50
N LEU A 380 -103.73 43.74 -12.05
CA LEU A 380 -104.14 45.12 -11.80
C LEU A 380 -104.68 45.80 -13.07
N ARG A 381 -104.05 45.57 -14.23
CA ARG A 381 -104.48 46.09 -15.52
C ARG A 381 -105.84 45.52 -15.93
N LEU A 382 -106.02 44.20 -15.82
CA LEU A 382 -107.26 43.49 -16.19
C LEU A 382 -108.41 43.85 -15.25
N ILE A 383 -108.17 44.01 -13.94
CA ILE A 383 -109.17 44.52 -12.99
C ILE A 383 -109.63 45.94 -13.39
N GLY A 384 -108.71 46.78 -13.88
CA GLY A 384 -109.05 48.10 -14.43
C GLY A 384 -109.95 48.01 -15.66
N ILE A 385 -109.56 47.19 -16.64
CA ILE A 385 -110.30 47.00 -17.90
C ILE A 385 -111.70 46.39 -17.64
N VAL A 386 -111.80 45.42 -16.74
CA VAL A 386 -113.07 44.76 -16.39
C VAL A 386 -114.02 45.70 -15.64
N LYS A 387 -113.51 46.66 -14.85
CA LYS A 387 -114.33 47.71 -14.23
C LYS A 387 -114.88 48.73 -15.24
N GLU A 388 -114.18 48.94 -16.35
CA GLU A 388 -114.58 49.88 -17.41
C GLU A 388 -115.55 49.26 -18.44
N GLN A 389 -115.59 47.92 -18.53
CA GLN A 389 -116.42 47.22 -19.51
C GLN A 389 -117.79 46.81 -18.97
N ASN A 390 -118.86 47.49 -19.41
CA ASN A 390 -120.24 47.03 -19.28
C ASN A 390 -120.60 46.14 -20.48
N LEU A 391 -120.26 44.85 -20.42
CA LEU A 391 -120.57 43.89 -21.49
C LEU A 391 -121.95 43.27 -21.29
N THR A 392 -122.73 43.20 -22.37
CA THR A 392 -124.05 42.56 -22.41
C THR A 392 -123.93 41.05 -22.67
N PRO A 393 -124.86 40.23 -22.15
CA PRO A 393 -124.76 38.76 -22.20
C PRO A 393 -124.70 38.15 -23.62
N GLU A 394 -125.27 38.83 -24.62
CA GLU A 394 -125.26 38.37 -26.02
C GLU A 394 -123.89 38.52 -26.69
N GLU A 395 -123.10 39.52 -26.27
CA GLU A 395 -121.76 39.75 -26.82
C GLU A 395 -120.75 38.75 -26.24
N VAL A 396 -120.96 38.31 -24.98
CA VAL A 396 -120.21 37.23 -24.33
C VAL A 396 -120.44 35.87 -25.02
N VAL A 397 -121.66 35.60 -25.50
CA VAL A 397 -121.95 34.34 -26.21
C VAL A 397 -121.30 34.34 -27.60
N ARG A 398 -121.34 35.44 -28.35
CA ARG A 398 -120.64 35.56 -29.65
C ARG A 398 -119.13 35.44 -29.48
N MET A 399 -118.58 36.11 -28.47
CA MET A 399 -117.15 36.04 -28.13
C MET A 399 -116.74 34.63 -27.67
N ASN A 400 -117.58 33.91 -26.93
CA ASN A 400 -117.31 32.52 -26.54
C ASN A 400 -117.34 31.56 -27.74
N THR A 401 -118.22 31.78 -28.73
CA THR A 401 -118.23 30.96 -29.95
C THR A 401 -117.02 31.22 -30.85
N GLU A 402 -116.58 32.48 -30.99
CA GLU A 402 -115.32 32.82 -31.67
C GLU A 402 -114.10 32.33 -30.87
N HIS A 403 -114.15 32.37 -29.54
CA HIS A 403 -113.09 31.84 -28.69
C HIS A 403 -112.99 30.31 -28.81
N GLU A 404 -114.10 29.59 -28.96
CA GLU A 404 -114.08 28.15 -29.19
C GLU A 404 -113.55 27.77 -30.58
N THR A 405 -113.89 28.50 -31.63
CA THR A 405 -113.33 28.24 -32.98
C THR A 405 -111.85 28.60 -33.04
N LEU A 406 -111.46 29.76 -32.51
CA LEU A 406 -110.06 30.17 -32.39
C LEU A 406 -109.26 29.23 -31.48
N SER A 407 -109.86 28.69 -30.41
CA SER A 407 -109.19 27.72 -29.54
C SER A 407 -108.91 26.40 -30.27
N ARG A 408 -109.85 25.90 -31.08
CA ARG A 408 -109.64 24.70 -31.90
C ARG A 408 -108.57 24.92 -32.98
N ASP A 409 -108.54 26.09 -33.60
CA ASP A 409 -107.51 26.46 -34.56
C ASP A 409 -106.13 26.65 -33.90
N LEU A 410 -106.09 27.19 -32.67
CA LEU A 410 -104.86 27.29 -31.88
C LEU A 410 -104.34 25.92 -31.47
N GLU A 411 -105.22 24.97 -31.12
CA GLU A 411 -104.83 23.61 -30.73
C GLU A 411 -104.25 22.84 -31.91
N THR A 412 -104.84 22.96 -33.10
CA THR A 412 -104.30 22.36 -34.32
C THR A 412 -102.98 23.01 -34.76
N LEU A 413 -102.84 24.33 -34.68
CA LEU A 413 -101.57 25.03 -34.91
C LEU A 413 -100.51 24.65 -33.89
N LYS A 414 -100.85 24.54 -32.59
CA LYS A 414 -99.94 24.07 -31.54
C LYS A 414 -99.47 22.64 -31.80
N HIS A 415 -100.37 21.77 -32.26
CA HIS A 415 -100.00 20.40 -32.60
C HIS A 415 -99.02 20.37 -33.77
N LYS A 416 -99.29 21.15 -34.83
CA LYS A 416 -98.41 21.27 -35.99
C LYS A 416 -97.05 21.89 -35.64
N ILE A 417 -97.02 22.89 -34.76
CA ILE A 417 -95.78 23.49 -34.23
C ILE A 417 -95.00 22.45 -33.43
N ASN A 418 -95.67 21.63 -32.60
CA ASN A 418 -95.01 20.60 -31.81
C ASN A 418 -94.44 19.48 -32.71
N GLU A 419 -95.15 19.08 -33.76
CA GLU A 419 -94.62 18.14 -34.76
C GLU A 419 -93.40 18.71 -35.48
N THR A 420 -93.45 19.97 -35.93
CA THR A 420 -92.28 20.62 -36.55
C THR A 420 -91.13 20.79 -35.58
N ASN A 421 -91.40 21.14 -34.31
CA ASN A 421 -90.38 21.24 -33.28
C ASN A 421 -89.76 19.87 -32.97
N GLN A 422 -90.53 18.78 -32.96
CA GLN A 422 -89.95 17.45 -32.82
C GLN A 422 -89.04 17.07 -34.00
N VAL A 423 -89.38 17.50 -35.21
CA VAL A 423 -88.50 17.32 -36.38
C VAL A 423 -87.22 18.16 -36.24
N VAL A 424 -87.34 19.43 -35.80
CA VAL A 424 -86.20 20.31 -35.53
C VAL A 424 -85.29 19.73 -34.45
N ILE A 425 -85.84 19.29 -33.31
CA ILE A 425 -85.08 18.67 -32.22
C ILE A 425 -84.34 17.42 -32.72
N LYS A 426 -84.98 16.58 -33.56
CA LYS A 426 -84.31 15.41 -34.15
C LYS A 426 -83.16 15.81 -35.08
N LEU A 427 -83.34 16.85 -35.89
CA LEU A 427 -82.31 17.37 -36.78
C LEU A 427 -81.17 18.04 -36.00
N GLU A 428 -81.48 18.78 -34.94
CA GLU A 428 -80.50 19.38 -34.03
C GLU A 428 -79.66 18.31 -33.34
N VAL A 429 -80.28 17.27 -32.76
CA VAL A 429 -79.55 16.14 -32.15
C VAL A 429 -78.64 15.45 -33.19
N SER A 430 -79.13 15.27 -34.42
CA SER A 430 -78.31 14.71 -35.50
C SER A 430 -77.16 15.64 -35.90
N LEU A 431 -77.38 16.96 -35.93
CA LEU A 431 -76.37 17.96 -36.25
C LEU A 431 -75.31 18.05 -35.14
N THR A 432 -75.72 18.14 -33.88
CA THR A 432 -74.82 18.15 -32.71
C THR A 432 -73.95 16.90 -32.68
N ARG A 433 -74.53 15.72 -32.96
CA ARG A 433 -73.75 14.49 -33.08
C ARG A 433 -72.71 14.59 -34.19
N LYS A 434 -73.10 15.10 -35.37
CA LYS A 434 -72.16 15.26 -36.50
C LYS A 434 -71.07 16.30 -36.24
N VAL A 435 -71.38 17.39 -35.55
CA VAL A 435 -70.40 18.39 -35.13
C VAL A 435 -69.41 17.78 -34.13
N SER A 436 -69.91 17.06 -33.12
CA SER A 436 -69.06 16.35 -32.14
C SER A 436 -68.16 15.30 -32.80
N ASP A 437 -68.68 14.50 -33.74
CA ASP A 437 -67.88 13.52 -34.49
C ASP A 437 -66.75 14.23 -35.28
N THR A 438 -67.00 15.43 -35.82
CA THR A 438 -65.99 16.20 -36.57
C THR A 438 -64.99 16.92 -35.68
N GLU A 439 -65.39 17.40 -34.50
CA GLU A 439 -64.49 18.00 -33.50
C GLU A 439 -63.53 16.94 -32.95
N GLU A 440 -64.02 15.73 -32.63
CA GLU A 440 -63.16 14.63 -32.18
C GLU A 440 -62.11 14.24 -33.23
N ALA A 441 -62.50 14.22 -34.52
CA ALA A 441 -61.58 13.97 -35.62
C ALA A 441 -60.53 15.10 -35.77
N LEU A 442 -60.92 16.35 -35.52
CA LEU A 442 -60.04 17.51 -35.58
C LEU A 442 -59.05 17.54 -34.41
N ASP A 443 -59.51 17.23 -33.20
CA ASP A 443 -58.69 17.08 -31.99
C ASP A 443 -57.68 15.96 -32.17
N ALA A 444 -58.09 14.81 -32.72
CA ALA A 444 -57.18 13.71 -33.03
C ALA A 444 -56.08 14.15 -34.02
N TYR A 445 -56.44 14.94 -35.04
CA TYR A 445 -55.48 15.50 -36.01
C TYR A 445 -54.54 16.53 -35.37
N SER A 446 -55.05 17.46 -34.58
CA SER A 446 -54.28 18.50 -33.88
C SER A 446 -53.29 17.89 -32.87
N ASN A 447 -53.73 16.89 -32.11
CA ASN A 447 -52.86 16.14 -31.20
C ASN A 447 -51.75 15.39 -31.96
N LEU A 448 -52.05 14.83 -33.14
CA LEU A 448 -51.05 14.18 -33.98
C LEU A 448 -50.00 15.18 -34.49
N LEU A 449 -50.43 16.37 -34.93
CA LEU A 449 -49.52 17.45 -35.33
C LEU A 449 -48.62 17.90 -34.17
N SER A 450 -49.19 18.06 -32.98
CA SER A 450 -48.45 18.44 -31.76
C SER A 450 -47.40 17.39 -31.38
N ASN A 451 -47.78 16.11 -31.34
CA ASN A 451 -46.86 15.01 -31.02
C ASN A 451 -45.71 14.88 -32.03
N LEU A 452 -45.95 15.22 -33.30
CA LEU A 452 -44.95 15.21 -34.36
C LEU A 452 -44.12 16.50 -34.42
N GLY A 453 -44.38 17.48 -33.54
CA GLY A 453 -43.71 18.78 -33.53
C GLY A 453 -43.97 19.61 -34.80
N LEU A 454 -45.09 19.36 -35.47
CA LEU A 454 -45.50 20.04 -36.73
C LEU A 454 -46.47 21.21 -36.46
N PHE A 455 -46.39 21.80 -35.27
CA PHE A 455 -47.14 22.99 -34.89
C PHE A 455 -46.41 24.25 -35.40
N PRO A 456 -47.11 25.30 -35.86
CA PRO A 456 -46.45 26.50 -36.39
C PRO A 456 -45.54 27.19 -35.35
N PRO A 457 -44.35 27.70 -35.74
CA PRO A 457 -43.76 27.62 -37.09
C PRO A 457 -43.09 26.26 -37.36
N LEU A 458 -43.32 25.72 -38.56
CA LEU A 458 -42.72 24.45 -39.00
C LEU A 458 -41.18 24.54 -39.09
N PRO A 459 -40.46 23.41 -38.92
CA PRO A 459 -39.01 23.37 -39.08
C PRO A 459 -38.57 23.86 -40.48
N PRO A 460 -37.39 24.50 -40.62
CA PRO A 460 -36.81 24.81 -41.93
C PRO A 460 -36.75 23.52 -42.78
N PRO A 461 -37.19 23.48 -44.05
CA PRO A 461 -37.47 24.53 -45.03
C PRO A 461 -38.98 24.85 -45.27
N LEU A 462 -39.87 24.66 -44.29
CA LEU A 462 -41.34 24.72 -44.45
C LEU A 462 -42.03 25.89 -43.73
N GLN A 463 -41.34 27.00 -43.52
CA GLN A 463 -41.74 28.05 -42.57
C GLN A 463 -43.03 28.80 -42.94
N ASP A 464 -43.45 28.79 -44.22
CA ASP A 464 -44.59 29.58 -44.72
C ASP A 464 -45.92 28.80 -44.82
N MET A 465 -45.99 27.55 -44.31
CA MET A 465 -47.20 26.73 -44.42
C MET A 465 -47.85 26.47 -43.06
N ASP A 466 -49.13 26.84 -42.92
CA ASP A 466 -49.95 26.52 -41.75
C ASP A 466 -50.76 25.25 -42.01
N LEU A 467 -50.65 24.27 -41.10
CA LEU A 467 -51.33 22.98 -41.17
C LEU A 467 -52.53 22.90 -40.21
N ASN A 468 -52.84 23.99 -39.50
CA ASN A 468 -53.97 24.06 -38.59
C ASN A 468 -55.30 24.09 -39.35
N LEU A 469 -56.30 23.44 -38.76
CA LEU A 469 -57.66 23.34 -39.25
C LEU A 469 -58.58 23.64 -38.05
N ASP A 470 -59.54 24.54 -38.24
CA ASP A 470 -60.53 24.92 -37.24
C ASP A 470 -61.95 24.68 -37.79
N LEU A 471 -62.87 24.22 -36.94
CA LEU A 471 -64.27 23.98 -37.33
C LEU A 471 -65.14 25.21 -36.98
N ASN A 472 -65.90 25.72 -37.95
CA ASN A 472 -66.92 26.74 -37.75
C ASN A 472 -68.33 26.16 -38.02
N PRO A 473 -69.02 25.62 -37.00
CA PRO A 473 -70.31 24.95 -37.17
C PRO A 473 -71.46 25.91 -37.49
N ALA A 474 -71.27 27.23 -37.36
CA ALA A 474 -72.29 28.24 -37.63
C ALA A 474 -72.25 28.79 -39.08
N ALA A 475 -71.37 28.27 -39.94
CA ALA A 475 -71.23 28.76 -41.30
C ALA A 475 -72.40 28.31 -42.20
N SER A 476 -73.08 29.27 -42.84
CA SER A 476 -74.23 28.99 -43.74
C SER A 476 -73.82 28.32 -45.06
N ASN A 477 -72.55 28.36 -45.44
CA ASN A 477 -72.03 27.76 -46.66
C ASN A 477 -71.16 26.54 -46.31
N PRO A 478 -71.39 25.35 -46.89
CA PRO A 478 -70.63 24.14 -46.59
C PRO A 478 -69.12 24.27 -46.85
N LEU A 479 -68.70 25.18 -47.72
CA LEU A 479 -67.28 25.45 -48.01
C LEU A 479 -66.56 26.23 -46.90
N ASN A 480 -67.31 26.91 -46.02
CA ASN A 480 -66.77 27.72 -44.92
C ASN A 480 -66.89 27.02 -43.56
N LEU A 481 -67.29 25.74 -43.53
CA LEU A 481 -67.39 24.95 -42.30
C LEU A 481 -66.01 24.63 -41.69
N LEU A 482 -64.96 24.56 -42.50
CA LEU A 482 -63.58 24.37 -42.08
C LEU A 482 -62.79 25.64 -42.40
N SER A 483 -62.21 26.25 -41.38
CA SER A 483 -61.34 27.42 -41.48
C SER A 483 -59.88 26.92 -41.43
N GLY A 484 -59.12 27.11 -42.50
CA GLY A 484 -57.74 26.62 -42.61
C GLY A 484 -57.31 26.34 -44.03
N ALA A 485 -56.11 25.76 -44.19
CA ALA A 485 -55.57 25.40 -45.50
C ALA A 485 -56.33 24.21 -46.12
N ASP A 486 -56.47 24.19 -47.46
CA ASP A 486 -57.16 23.10 -48.17
C ASP A 486 -56.48 21.74 -47.90
N ILE A 487 -57.24 20.82 -47.31
CA ILE A 487 -56.79 19.47 -46.92
C ILE A 487 -56.15 18.72 -48.11
N ARG A 488 -56.72 18.85 -49.31
CA ARG A 488 -56.28 18.09 -50.48
C ARG A 488 -55.10 18.73 -51.20
N LYS A 489 -55.09 20.07 -51.28
CA LYS A 489 -54.10 20.81 -52.07
C LYS A 489 -52.86 21.22 -51.28
N VAL A 490 -52.99 21.42 -49.96
CA VAL A 490 -51.93 22.00 -49.14
C VAL A 490 -51.48 21.04 -48.04
N VAL A 491 -52.40 20.57 -47.20
CA VAL A 491 -52.06 19.75 -46.02
C VAL A 491 -51.45 18.40 -46.42
N LYS A 492 -52.13 17.64 -47.28
CA LYS A 492 -51.68 16.29 -47.69
C LYS A 492 -50.34 16.29 -48.46
N PRO A 493 -50.10 17.18 -49.45
CA PRO A 493 -48.81 17.26 -50.12
C PRO A 493 -47.66 17.65 -49.18
N THR A 494 -47.89 18.57 -48.24
CA THR A 494 -46.87 19.01 -47.28
C THR A 494 -46.50 17.90 -46.30
N LEU A 495 -47.47 17.17 -45.75
CA LEU A 495 -47.20 15.99 -44.90
C LEU A 495 -46.48 14.87 -45.67
N SER A 496 -46.79 14.69 -46.96
CA SER A 496 -46.10 13.71 -47.80
C SER A 496 -44.63 14.07 -47.99
N ARG A 497 -44.33 15.37 -48.20
CA ARG A 497 -42.96 15.89 -48.30
C ARG A 497 -42.19 15.76 -47.00
N VAL A 498 -42.79 16.07 -45.85
CA VAL A 498 -42.17 15.87 -44.52
C VAL A 498 -41.81 14.40 -44.31
N ALA A 499 -42.72 13.48 -44.68
CA ALA A 499 -42.48 12.05 -44.55
C ALA A 499 -41.35 11.57 -45.47
N GLU A 500 -41.18 12.15 -46.66
CA GLU A 500 -40.06 11.83 -47.55
C GLU A 500 -38.72 12.36 -47.02
N MET A 501 -38.69 13.61 -46.51
CA MET A 501 -37.50 14.18 -45.87
C MET A 501 -37.01 13.33 -44.70
N LYS A 502 -37.92 12.91 -43.81
CA LYS A 502 -37.56 12.06 -42.67
C LYS A 502 -37.09 10.67 -43.06
N ARG A 503 -37.61 10.10 -44.17
CA ARG A 503 -37.08 8.85 -44.73
C ARG A 503 -35.66 9.02 -45.27
N ALA A 504 -35.37 10.13 -45.95
CA ALA A 504 -34.03 10.42 -46.44
C ALA A 504 -33.01 10.63 -45.30
N GLU A 505 -33.39 11.38 -44.27
CA GLU A 505 -32.57 11.59 -43.06
C GLU A 505 -32.23 10.26 -42.39
N ARG A 506 -33.22 9.38 -42.21
CA ARG A 506 -33.01 8.03 -41.66
C ARG A 506 -32.04 7.21 -42.52
N ALA A 507 -32.16 7.27 -43.84
CA ALA A 507 -31.28 6.53 -44.74
C ALA A 507 -29.82 7.03 -44.68
N ASN A 508 -29.63 8.34 -44.50
CA ASN A 508 -28.29 8.93 -44.33
C ASN A 508 -27.66 8.50 -42.99
N VAL A 509 -28.42 8.55 -41.89
CA VAL A 509 -27.95 8.09 -40.57
C VAL A 509 -27.58 6.61 -40.60
N GLU A 510 -28.37 5.77 -41.26
CA GLU A 510 -28.06 4.35 -41.41
C GLU A 510 -26.77 4.13 -42.23
N SER A 511 -26.54 4.95 -43.26
CA SER A 511 -25.33 4.86 -44.07
C SER A 511 -24.08 5.26 -43.26
N GLU A 512 -24.17 6.27 -42.41
CA GLU A 512 -23.08 6.65 -41.50
C GLU A 512 -22.83 5.57 -40.44
N ARG A 513 -23.89 4.96 -39.90
CA ARG A 513 -23.76 3.82 -38.98
C ARG A 513 -22.95 2.68 -39.60
N ILE A 514 -23.25 2.31 -40.85
CA ILE A 514 -22.53 1.26 -41.58
C ILE A 514 -21.04 1.62 -41.76
N LYS A 515 -20.71 2.89 -42.01
CA LYS A 515 -19.30 3.32 -42.12
C LYS A 515 -18.56 3.15 -40.80
N VAL A 516 -19.17 3.59 -39.69
CA VAL A 516 -18.60 3.44 -38.35
C VAL A 516 -18.43 1.96 -37.98
N ASP A 517 -19.42 1.12 -38.28
CA ASP A 517 -19.33 -0.33 -38.04
C ASP A 517 -18.13 -0.93 -38.82
N ASN A 518 -17.92 -0.54 -40.09
CA ASN A 518 -16.76 -1.01 -40.87
C ASN A 518 -15.40 -0.53 -40.30
N GLU A 519 -15.33 0.71 -39.80
CA GLU A 519 -14.11 1.23 -39.16
C GLU A 519 -13.79 0.46 -37.87
N VAL A 520 -14.81 0.11 -37.09
CA VAL A 520 -14.67 -0.72 -35.88
C VAL A 520 -14.15 -2.11 -36.23
N ASP A 521 -14.69 -2.74 -37.28
CA ASP A 521 -14.22 -4.06 -37.73
C ASP A 521 -12.75 -4.00 -38.18
N GLN A 522 -12.35 -2.94 -38.89
CA GLN A 522 -10.97 -2.76 -39.32
C GLN A 522 -10.00 -2.59 -38.13
N LEU A 523 -10.36 -1.76 -37.14
CA LEU A 523 -9.54 -1.59 -35.94
C LEU A 523 -9.47 -2.87 -35.10
N THR A 524 -10.55 -3.65 -35.05
CA THR A 524 -10.57 -4.94 -34.35
C THR A 524 -9.57 -5.91 -34.97
N LEU A 525 -9.52 -6.00 -36.30
CA LEU A 525 -8.55 -6.85 -37.02
C LEU A 525 -7.10 -6.37 -36.82
N GLU A 526 -6.86 -5.06 -36.73
CA GLU A 526 -5.53 -4.53 -36.41
C GLU A 526 -5.09 -4.89 -35.00
N CYS A 527 -6.00 -4.84 -34.02
CA CYS A 527 -5.73 -5.30 -32.66
C CYS A 527 -5.41 -6.80 -32.60
N GLU A 528 -6.17 -7.64 -33.32
CA GLU A 528 -5.92 -9.08 -33.39
C GLU A 528 -4.53 -9.39 -33.97
N ASN A 529 -4.15 -8.71 -35.06
CA ASN A 529 -2.80 -8.88 -35.64
C ASN A 529 -1.70 -8.47 -34.66
N MET A 530 -1.89 -7.36 -33.92
CA MET A 530 -0.92 -6.92 -32.92
C MET A 530 -0.80 -7.93 -31.77
N ASP A 531 -1.91 -8.53 -31.33
CA ASP A 531 -1.90 -9.58 -30.31
C ASP A 531 -1.13 -10.82 -30.79
N GLU A 532 -1.29 -11.21 -32.05
CA GLU A 532 -0.50 -12.31 -32.66
C GLU A 532 1.01 -11.99 -32.67
N GLU A 533 1.40 -10.77 -33.06
CA GLU A 533 2.80 -10.33 -33.03
C GLU A 533 3.38 -10.35 -31.61
N VAL A 534 2.60 -9.92 -30.61
CA VAL A 534 3.00 -9.98 -29.20
C VAL A 534 3.23 -11.41 -28.75
N VAL A 535 2.36 -12.35 -29.13
CA VAL A 535 2.52 -13.78 -28.82
C VAL A 535 3.78 -14.33 -29.47
N GLU A 536 4.05 -14.00 -30.74
CA GLU A 536 5.28 -14.43 -31.41
C GLU A 536 6.54 -13.91 -30.72
N ILE A 537 6.56 -12.63 -30.34
CA ILE A 537 7.70 -12.02 -29.63
C ILE A 537 7.87 -12.68 -28.27
N SER A 538 6.78 -12.93 -27.53
CA SER A 538 6.83 -13.60 -26.24
C SER A 538 7.44 -15.00 -26.36
N ASN A 539 7.04 -15.77 -27.38
CA ASN A 539 7.63 -17.08 -27.65
C ASN A 539 9.13 -17.01 -27.96
N LYS A 540 9.56 -15.99 -28.73
CA LYS A 540 10.99 -15.75 -29.02
C LYS A 540 11.77 -15.42 -27.74
N VAL A 541 11.21 -14.59 -26.86
CA VAL A 541 11.82 -14.24 -25.57
C VAL A 541 11.96 -15.45 -24.67
N ASN A 542 10.92 -16.27 -24.55
CA ASN A 542 10.96 -17.51 -23.76
C ASN A 542 12.03 -18.47 -24.29
N GLY A 543 12.09 -18.69 -25.61
CA GLY A 543 13.11 -19.54 -26.21
C GLY A 543 14.54 -19.03 -26.00
N LEU A 544 14.76 -17.71 -26.01
CA LEU A 544 16.07 -17.13 -25.67
C LEU A 544 16.41 -17.27 -24.18
N ASN A 545 15.41 -17.19 -23.30
CA ASN A 545 15.62 -17.40 -21.86
C ASN A 545 16.02 -18.85 -21.58
N ASP A 546 15.32 -19.81 -22.18
CA ASP A 546 15.65 -21.24 -22.05
C ASP A 546 17.08 -21.53 -22.53
N GLN A 547 17.49 -20.95 -23.67
CA GLN A 547 18.88 -21.05 -24.15
C GLN A 547 19.89 -20.42 -23.20
N ALA A 548 19.57 -19.29 -22.57
CA ALA A 548 20.43 -18.64 -21.60
C ALA A 548 20.59 -19.50 -20.32
N ASP A 549 19.49 -20.13 -19.87
CA ASP A 549 19.50 -21.03 -18.72
C ASP A 549 20.29 -22.31 -19.01
N GLU A 550 20.13 -22.91 -20.20
CA GLU A 550 20.93 -24.06 -20.64
C GLU A 550 22.44 -23.72 -20.69
N LEU A 551 22.80 -22.56 -21.25
CA LEU A 551 24.20 -22.10 -21.28
C LEU A 551 24.76 -21.85 -19.87
N ARG A 552 23.93 -21.30 -18.97
CA ARG A 552 24.32 -21.07 -17.58
C ARG A 552 24.55 -22.39 -16.84
N GLU A 553 23.68 -23.37 -17.03
CA GLU A 553 23.83 -24.70 -16.44
C GLU A 553 25.06 -25.42 -16.99
N ALA A 554 25.29 -25.36 -18.31
CA ALA A 554 26.49 -25.91 -18.94
C ALA A 554 27.77 -25.28 -18.39
N ALA A 555 27.82 -23.94 -18.28
CA ALA A 555 28.97 -23.23 -17.72
C ALA A 555 29.20 -23.56 -16.23
N GLN A 556 28.12 -23.70 -15.46
CA GLN A 556 28.21 -24.11 -14.05
C GLN A 556 28.76 -25.53 -13.92
N GLN A 557 28.30 -26.45 -14.76
CA GLN A 557 28.78 -27.83 -14.77
C GLN A 557 30.25 -27.91 -15.18
N GLU A 558 30.66 -27.17 -16.21
CA GLU A 558 32.06 -27.07 -16.64
C GLU A 558 32.94 -26.49 -15.52
N ALA A 559 32.48 -25.45 -14.81
CA ALA A 559 33.19 -24.89 -13.67
C ALA A 559 33.38 -25.91 -12.54
N VAL A 560 32.37 -26.74 -12.26
CA VAL A 560 32.48 -27.82 -11.26
C VAL A 560 33.52 -28.86 -11.68
N VAL A 561 33.49 -29.30 -12.95
CA VAL A 561 34.47 -30.25 -13.49
C VAL A 561 35.89 -29.66 -13.43
N SER A 562 36.07 -28.43 -13.89
CA SER A 562 37.36 -27.72 -13.87
C SER A 562 37.90 -27.52 -12.45
N ASN A 563 37.05 -27.17 -11.49
CA ASN A 563 37.44 -27.06 -10.08
C ASN A 563 37.85 -28.43 -9.50
N ALA A 564 37.16 -29.50 -9.86
CA ALA A 564 37.52 -30.85 -9.43
C ALA A 564 38.88 -31.30 -10.01
N GLU A 565 39.15 -31.00 -11.27
CA GLU A 565 40.46 -31.24 -11.91
C GLU A 565 41.56 -30.39 -11.25
N THR A 566 41.29 -29.12 -10.98
CA THR A 566 42.23 -28.23 -10.27
C THR A 566 42.58 -28.80 -8.90
N ALA A 567 41.59 -29.20 -8.10
CA ALA A 567 41.81 -29.82 -6.80
C ALA A 567 42.60 -31.13 -6.89
N ARG A 568 42.40 -31.92 -7.96
CA ARG A 568 43.20 -33.12 -8.22
C ARG A 568 44.66 -32.76 -8.51
N LEU A 569 44.90 -31.80 -9.40
CA LEU A 569 46.25 -31.33 -9.75
C LEU A 569 46.97 -30.72 -8.55
N GLU A 570 46.28 -29.97 -7.70
CA GLU A 570 46.84 -29.44 -6.45
C GLU A 570 47.28 -30.56 -5.50
N ARG A 571 46.50 -31.64 -5.37
CA ARG A 571 46.91 -32.82 -4.58
C ARG A 571 48.11 -33.51 -5.18
N GLU A 572 48.13 -33.75 -6.49
CA GLU A 572 49.27 -34.36 -7.18
C GLU A 572 50.54 -33.51 -7.04
N LEU A 573 50.42 -32.17 -7.14
CA LEU A 573 51.52 -31.24 -6.95
C LEU A 573 52.02 -31.21 -5.50
N ALA A 574 51.12 -31.25 -4.52
CA ALA A 574 51.48 -31.36 -3.11
C ALA A 574 52.22 -32.69 -2.82
N GLN A 575 51.75 -33.81 -3.38
CA GLN A 575 52.42 -35.10 -3.26
C GLN A 575 53.80 -35.07 -3.92
N ALA A 576 53.92 -34.54 -5.14
CA ALA A 576 55.18 -34.41 -5.85
C ALA A 576 56.17 -33.51 -5.08
N ARG A 577 55.70 -32.41 -4.46
CA ARG A 577 56.51 -31.52 -3.63
C ARG A 577 57.03 -32.23 -2.38
N THR A 578 56.18 -33.00 -1.70
CA THR A 578 56.58 -33.80 -0.53
C THR A 578 57.59 -34.88 -0.92
N ALA A 579 57.37 -35.59 -2.03
CA ALA A 579 58.30 -36.58 -2.55
C ALA A 579 59.66 -35.96 -2.94
N ALA A 580 59.65 -34.79 -3.57
CA ALA A 580 60.86 -34.04 -3.91
C ALA A 580 61.63 -33.57 -2.65
N MET A 581 60.93 -33.09 -1.61
CA MET A 581 61.55 -32.76 -0.33
C MET A 581 62.15 -33.98 0.35
N ALA A 582 61.42 -35.10 0.41
CA ALA A 582 61.91 -36.35 1.01
C ALA A 582 63.17 -36.87 0.28
N ASN A 583 63.14 -36.90 -1.06
CA ASN A 583 64.30 -37.27 -1.88
C ASN A 583 65.47 -36.29 -1.69
N GLY A 584 65.21 -34.99 -1.63
CA GLY A 584 66.24 -33.97 -1.38
C GLY A 584 66.91 -34.12 -0.01
N VAL A 585 66.13 -34.41 1.04
CA VAL A 585 66.66 -34.71 2.38
C VAL A 585 67.46 -36.00 2.38
N GLY A 586 66.99 -37.05 1.70
CA GLY A 586 67.73 -38.30 1.55
C GLY A 586 69.08 -38.13 0.84
N VAL A 587 69.12 -37.36 -0.24
CA VAL A 587 70.37 -37.03 -0.96
C VAL A 587 71.32 -36.21 -0.09
N LYS A 588 70.81 -35.23 0.65
CA LYS A 588 71.64 -34.41 1.56
C LYS A 588 72.23 -35.24 2.71
N SER A 589 71.45 -36.15 3.29
CA SER A 589 71.92 -37.11 4.29
C SER A 589 72.99 -38.04 3.72
N ARG A 590 72.81 -38.55 2.50
CA ARG A 590 73.80 -39.42 1.84
C ARG A 590 75.10 -38.67 1.51
N LEU A 591 75.01 -37.40 1.10
CA LEU A 591 76.15 -36.53 0.86
C LEU A 591 76.96 -36.28 2.15
N GLN A 592 76.28 -35.97 3.26
CA GLN A 592 76.93 -35.84 4.57
C GLN A 592 77.62 -37.13 5.00
N GLY A 593 76.97 -38.29 4.83
CA GLY A 593 77.57 -39.59 5.12
C GLY A 593 78.84 -39.85 4.28
N LEU A 594 78.80 -39.55 2.98
CA LEU A 594 79.98 -39.66 2.11
C LEU A 594 81.11 -38.71 2.51
N GLN A 595 80.80 -37.48 2.92
CA GLN A 595 81.81 -36.52 3.38
C GLN A 595 82.52 -36.98 4.65
N ILE A 596 81.78 -37.59 5.59
CA ILE A 596 82.35 -38.18 6.81
C ILE A 596 83.26 -39.36 6.44
N ALA A 597 82.78 -40.29 5.61
CA ALA A 597 83.57 -41.43 5.16
C ALA A 597 84.85 -41.02 4.39
N PHE A 598 84.76 -39.96 3.57
CA PHE A 598 85.93 -39.40 2.88
C PHE A 598 86.97 -38.83 3.86
N ARG A 599 86.52 -38.09 4.88
CA ARG A 599 87.41 -37.60 5.95
C ARG A 599 88.10 -38.73 6.69
N GLU A 600 87.35 -39.76 7.08
CA GLU A 600 87.93 -40.94 7.75
C GLU A 600 88.97 -41.64 6.88
N GLN A 601 88.72 -41.75 5.56
CA GLN A 601 89.65 -42.37 4.64
C GLN A 601 90.92 -41.52 4.46
N VAL A 602 90.80 -40.19 4.40
CA VAL A 602 91.94 -39.27 4.36
C VAL A 602 92.79 -39.41 5.63
N ASP A 603 92.16 -39.47 6.81
CA ASP A 603 92.86 -39.67 8.08
C ASP A 603 93.55 -41.03 8.13
N LYS A 604 92.93 -42.08 7.59
CA LYS A 604 93.53 -43.42 7.49
C LYS A 604 94.74 -43.43 6.55
N VAL A 605 94.67 -42.75 5.42
CA VAL A 605 95.80 -42.59 4.48
C VAL A 605 96.94 -41.80 5.15
N ASN A 606 96.64 -40.73 5.87
CA ASN A 606 97.65 -39.96 6.60
C ASN A 606 98.35 -40.82 7.67
N ARG A 607 97.61 -41.63 8.44
CA ARG A 607 98.21 -42.57 9.40
C ARG A 607 99.15 -43.57 8.73
N LEU A 608 98.70 -44.17 7.61
CA LEU A 608 99.53 -45.10 6.84
C LEU A 608 100.77 -44.41 6.25
N LYS A 609 100.65 -43.17 5.80
CA LYS A 609 101.76 -42.35 5.32
C LYS A 609 102.77 -42.07 6.43
N ASP A 610 102.32 -41.74 7.63
CA ASP A 610 103.21 -41.53 8.78
C ASP A 610 103.90 -42.83 9.20
N GLU A 611 103.19 -43.96 9.14
CA GLU A 611 103.73 -45.28 9.44
C GLU A 611 104.76 -45.75 8.39
N THR A 612 104.51 -45.53 7.10
CA THR A 612 105.51 -45.78 6.05
C THR A 612 106.68 -44.83 6.15
N THR A 613 106.48 -43.55 6.50
CA THR A 613 107.57 -42.60 6.74
C THR A 613 108.45 -43.07 7.90
N ARG A 614 107.83 -43.53 9.00
CA ARG A 614 108.55 -44.16 10.12
C ARG A 614 109.31 -45.42 9.69
N ALA A 615 108.71 -46.28 8.86
CA ALA A 615 109.37 -47.47 8.34
C ALA A 615 110.56 -47.13 7.42
N ILE A 616 110.45 -46.09 6.58
CA ILE A 616 111.54 -45.61 5.73
C ILE A 616 112.68 -45.06 6.60
N ILE A 617 112.38 -44.28 7.65
CA ILE A 617 113.40 -43.79 8.59
C ILE A 617 114.10 -44.94 9.32
N LYS A 618 113.34 -45.98 9.71
CA LYS A 618 113.92 -47.18 10.32
C LYS A 618 114.83 -47.93 9.34
N ASN A 619 114.34 -48.23 8.14
CA ASN A 619 115.12 -48.93 7.12
C ASN A 619 116.34 -48.11 6.68
N SER A 620 116.26 -46.78 6.61
CA SER A 620 117.42 -45.94 6.31
C SER A 620 118.44 -45.95 7.45
N SER A 621 117.99 -45.95 8.71
CA SER A 621 118.86 -46.17 9.87
C SER A 621 119.53 -47.55 9.82
N ASP A 622 118.78 -48.60 9.50
CA ASP A 622 119.31 -49.97 9.40
C ASP A 622 120.32 -50.09 8.23
N ILE A 623 120.09 -49.41 7.10
CA ILE A 623 121.05 -49.32 5.98
C ILE A 623 122.30 -48.53 6.38
N VAL A 624 122.17 -47.46 7.17
CA VAL A 624 123.33 -46.72 7.70
C VAL A 624 124.15 -47.60 8.64
N GLN A 625 123.51 -48.35 9.53
CA GLN A 625 124.19 -49.32 10.40
C GLN A 625 124.86 -50.44 9.60
N PHE A 626 124.19 -50.99 8.58
CA PHE A 626 124.79 -51.98 7.69
C PHE A 626 125.98 -51.41 6.91
N LYS A 627 125.89 -50.16 6.42
CA LYS A 627 127.01 -49.48 5.77
C LYS A 627 128.18 -49.27 6.74
N GLU A 628 127.93 -48.90 7.99
CA GLU A 628 128.98 -48.79 9.01
C GLU A 628 129.65 -50.14 9.27
N GLU A 629 128.88 -51.22 9.34
CA GLU A 629 129.38 -52.57 9.59
C GLU A 629 130.20 -53.10 8.39
N VAL A 630 129.72 -52.90 7.16
CA VAL A 630 130.47 -53.22 5.93
C VAL A 630 131.70 -52.32 5.76
N SER A 631 131.62 -51.05 6.16
CA SER A 631 132.79 -50.14 6.13
C SER A 631 133.83 -50.56 7.17
N LYS A 632 133.41 -51.05 8.34
CA LYS A 632 134.31 -51.68 9.32
C LYS A 632 134.94 -52.95 8.77
N GLN A 633 134.17 -53.82 8.14
CA GLN A 633 134.67 -55.07 7.55
C GLN A 633 135.61 -54.81 6.36
N LEU A 634 135.33 -53.80 5.52
CA LEU A 634 136.22 -53.36 4.44
C LEU A 634 137.49 -52.68 4.95
N LYS A 635 137.43 -51.93 6.06
CA LYS A 635 138.63 -51.48 6.77
C LYS A 635 139.45 -52.66 7.28
N HIS A 636 138.81 -53.64 7.89
CA HIS A 636 139.48 -54.86 8.35
C HIS A 636 140.12 -55.67 7.21
N LEU A 637 139.48 -55.71 6.03
CA LEU A 637 140.00 -56.36 4.81
C LEU A 637 141.13 -55.56 4.17
N ARG A 638 141.07 -54.23 4.21
CA ARG A 638 142.16 -53.34 3.78
C ARG A 638 143.38 -53.50 4.69
N ASP A 639 143.17 -53.49 6.00
CA ASP A 639 144.25 -53.63 6.99
C ASP A 639 144.89 -55.04 6.92
N PHE A 640 144.13 -56.07 6.49
CA PHE A 640 144.65 -57.41 6.22
C PHE A 640 145.41 -57.51 4.89
N ALA A 641 145.05 -56.71 3.89
CA ALA A 641 145.70 -56.65 2.58
C ALA A 641 146.95 -55.75 2.55
N GLU A 642 147.10 -54.81 3.49
CA GLU A 642 148.31 -54.00 3.67
C GLU A 642 149.35 -54.71 4.59
N ALA A 643 149.02 -55.86 5.17
CA ALA A 643 149.88 -56.65 6.07
C ALA A 643 150.43 -57.96 5.47
N ASN A 644 150.19 -58.22 4.18
CA ASN A 644 150.86 -59.23 3.35
C ASN A 644 151.38 -58.55 2.08
#